data_AF-A0A6P5Y9U5-F1
#
_entry.id   AF-A0A6P5Y9U5-F1
#
_cell.length_a   1.000
_cell.length_b   1.000
_cell.length_c   1.000
_cell.angle_alpha   90.00
_cell.angle_beta   90.00
_cell.angle_gamma   90.00
#
_symmetry.space_group_name_H-M   'P 1'
#
loop_
_entity.id
_entity.type
_entity.pdbx_description
1 polymer ?
#
loop_
_entity_poly.entity_id
_entity_poly.type
_entity_poly.pdbx_seq_one_letter_code
_entity_poly.pdbx_strand_id
1 'polypeptide(L)'
;MHTLHHHLKLLRTEKCDAENESNARESPFDTITVHQRTPNEPKFISIEENINSEKHRSNNYNKPRPAGDSDIKQWNMAISSHMRKAQLESALHVFNSMPRRSSVSYNAMISGYLMNDKFELARNLFDEMPERDLVSWNVMISGCVRNNNLAAAKELFDQMPERDVVSWNAMLSGYAQNGCIDEARKIFDRMPYKNSISWNALLATYVQNGRMEEASRLFESKPDWDLVSWNCLMGGFVKKKRLVDSRRIFDRIPFRDKISWNTIITGYAQNGEIEKARRLFDESPVQDVFTWTAMVSGYVQNGMVDAAREFFEEMPEKNAVSWNAMIAGYVQCKRMDMARKLFEEMPCRDITSWNTMITGYAQNGEITHARDLFYQMPLRDTVSWAAMIAGYAQSGYSEEALCLFVEMKRNGERLNRSSFACALSTCAHIASLELGKQLHGRLVKAGFESGSFVGNALLLMYCKCGSIEEACSAFEEIMEKDIVSWNTMIAGYARHGFGKEALKIFESMKAAGVKPDDTTMVGVLSACSHAGLADRGTEYFYSMNQEYGIKANSQHYTCMVDLLGRAGRLDEAQKLIKNMPFEPDAATWGALLGASRIHGNTKLAEMASELIFEMEPENGGMYVLLSNLYAASGRWADVSKMRLKMKDTGVKKVPGCSWLEVQNKIHTFSVGGSCHPDTDKIYACLEELDFLFETEEYFY
;
A
#
# COMPACT_ATOMS: atom_id res chain seq x y z
N MET A 1 -28.24 13.82 27.45
CA MET A 1 -27.75 12.72 26.58
C MET A 1 -26.24 12.45 26.66
N HIS A 2 -25.34 13.44 26.54
CA HIS A 2 -23.88 13.15 26.56
C HIS A 2 -23.33 12.74 27.94
N THR A 3 -23.92 13.27 29.03
CA THR A 3 -23.65 12.86 30.42
C THR A 3 -24.25 11.47 30.74
N LEU A 4 -25.40 11.16 30.14
CA LEU A 4 -26.08 9.86 30.27
C LEU A 4 -25.25 8.71 29.68
N HIS A 5 -24.54 8.95 28.57
CA HIS A 5 -23.69 7.94 27.93
C HIS A 5 -22.43 7.62 28.74
N HIS A 6 -21.89 8.58 29.51
CA HIS A 6 -20.71 8.35 30.36
C HIS A 6 -21.06 7.57 31.64
N HIS A 7 -22.26 7.78 32.20
CA HIS A 7 -22.74 7.01 33.36
C HIS A 7 -23.19 5.58 32.99
N LEU A 8 -23.82 5.38 31.83
CA LEU A 8 -24.18 4.04 31.34
C LEU A 8 -22.96 3.15 31.03
N LYS A 9 -21.79 3.74 30.73
CA LYS A 9 -20.55 2.99 30.53
C LYS A 9 -19.92 2.52 31.85
N LEU A 10 -20.00 3.32 32.91
CA LEU A 10 -19.53 2.99 34.26
C LEU A 10 -20.40 1.93 34.95
N LEU A 11 -21.73 2.01 34.78
CA LEU A 11 -22.67 1.01 35.32
C LEU A 11 -22.53 -0.38 34.65
N ARG A 12 -22.01 -0.44 33.41
CA ARG A 12 -21.80 -1.70 32.69
C ARG A 12 -20.54 -2.44 33.16
N THR A 13 -19.54 -1.71 33.62
CA THR A 13 -18.32 -2.28 34.24
C THR A 13 -18.59 -2.81 35.64
N GLU A 14 -19.38 -2.12 36.47
CA GLU A 14 -19.70 -2.60 37.83
C GLU A 14 -20.68 -3.79 37.85
N LYS A 15 -21.57 -3.92 36.85
CA LYS A 15 -22.44 -5.11 36.71
C LYS A 15 -21.71 -6.38 36.24
N CYS A 16 -20.64 -6.25 35.46
CA CYS A 16 -19.85 -7.40 35.03
C CYS A 16 -19.00 -7.98 36.18
N ASP A 17 -18.62 -7.16 37.17
CA ASP A 17 -17.88 -7.64 38.34
C ASP A 17 -18.80 -8.27 39.41
N ALA A 18 -20.07 -7.87 39.48
CA ALA A 18 -21.05 -8.43 40.42
C ALA A 18 -21.70 -9.76 39.96
N GLU A 19 -21.72 -10.05 38.65
CA GLU A 19 -22.29 -11.31 38.11
C GLU A 19 -21.31 -12.50 38.12
N ASN A 20 -20.03 -12.28 38.47
CA ASN A 20 -19.00 -13.33 38.50
C ASN A 20 -18.84 -14.05 39.86
N GLU A 21 -19.54 -13.65 40.92
CA GLU A 21 -19.39 -14.25 42.27
C GLU A 21 -20.54 -15.18 42.72
N SER A 22 -21.59 -15.39 41.92
CA SER A 22 -22.83 -16.06 42.43
C SER A 22 -23.21 -17.41 41.82
N ASN A 23 -22.37 -18.08 41.02
CA ASN A 23 -22.68 -19.45 40.55
C ASN A 23 -21.54 -20.44 40.78
N ALA A 24 -21.49 -21.00 41.99
CA ALA A 24 -20.74 -22.19 42.34
C ALA A 24 -21.69 -23.27 42.92
N ARG A 25 -21.49 -24.53 42.48
CA ARG A 25 -22.14 -25.83 42.87
C ARG A 25 -23.42 -26.16 42.05
N GLU A 26 -23.66 -27.34 41.46
CA GLU A 26 -23.12 -28.71 41.55
C GLU A 26 -23.65 -29.59 40.37
N SER A 27 -22.78 -30.39 39.71
CA SER A 27 -22.93 -31.79 39.16
C SER A 27 -24.06 -32.18 38.14
N PRO A 28 -23.94 -33.27 37.29
CA PRO A 28 -22.89 -34.30 37.18
C PRO A 28 -22.26 -34.52 35.78
N PHE A 29 -21.14 -35.26 35.83
CA PHE A 29 -20.31 -35.81 34.76
C PHE A 29 -21.02 -36.88 33.91
N ASP A 30 -20.73 -36.87 32.60
CA ASP A 30 -20.58 -38.10 31.83
C ASP A 30 -19.36 -38.04 30.90
N THR A 31 -18.74 -39.20 30.75
CA THR A 31 -17.32 -39.41 30.45
C THR A 31 -17.15 -39.78 28.98
N ILE A 32 -16.37 -39.02 28.18
CA ILE A 32 -15.82 -39.56 26.91
C ILE A 32 -14.37 -39.12 26.73
N THR A 33 -13.55 -40.14 26.55
CA THR A 33 -12.09 -40.23 26.60
C THR A 33 -11.40 -39.61 25.38
N VAL A 34 -10.32 -38.87 25.65
CA VAL A 34 -9.34 -38.35 24.68
C VAL A 34 -8.43 -39.49 24.20
N HIS A 35 -8.14 -39.58 22.90
CA HIS A 35 -6.92 -40.22 22.40
C HIS A 35 -6.19 -39.35 21.36
N GLN A 36 -4.94 -39.04 21.72
CA GLN A 36 -3.91 -38.38 20.93
C GLN A 36 -3.55 -39.21 19.68
N ARG A 37 -3.24 -38.54 18.57
CA ARG A 37 -2.54 -39.14 17.43
C ARG A 37 -1.17 -38.49 17.24
N THR A 38 -0.14 -39.29 17.43
CA THR A 38 1.21 -39.14 16.88
C THR A 38 1.33 -39.90 15.55
N PRO A 39 2.39 -39.65 14.74
CA PRO A 39 2.44 -39.99 13.33
C PRO A 39 3.04 -41.38 13.08
N ASN A 40 2.54 -42.08 12.05
CA ASN A 40 3.17 -43.31 11.55
C ASN A 40 3.54 -43.15 10.07
N GLU A 41 4.81 -43.44 9.78
CA GLU A 41 5.41 -43.73 8.48
C GLU A 41 4.62 -44.83 7.71
N PRO A 42 4.64 -44.84 6.37
CA PRO A 42 4.28 -46.04 5.63
C PRO A 42 5.53 -46.82 5.21
N LYS A 43 5.66 -48.03 5.77
CA LYS A 43 6.48 -49.12 5.19
C LYS A 43 5.68 -49.87 4.13
N PHE A 44 6.40 -50.25 3.08
CA PHE A 44 6.06 -51.19 2.01
C PHE A 44 5.32 -52.44 2.48
N ILE A 45 4.24 -52.82 1.78
CA ILE A 45 3.79 -54.21 1.66
C ILE A 45 3.38 -54.49 0.21
N SER A 46 4.05 -55.49 -0.35
CA SER A 46 3.78 -56.27 -1.55
C SER A 46 2.50 -57.11 -1.42
N ILE A 47 1.63 -57.11 -2.43
CA ILE A 47 0.64 -58.18 -2.65
C ILE A 47 0.52 -58.46 -4.15
N GLU A 48 0.85 -59.71 -4.48
CA GLU A 48 0.60 -60.43 -5.73
C GLU A 48 -0.90 -60.73 -5.96
N GLU A 49 -1.23 -60.92 -7.24
CA GLU A 49 -2.32 -61.75 -7.76
C GLU A 49 -3.78 -61.43 -7.40
N ASN A 50 -4.53 -60.93 -8.40
CA ASN A 50 -5.68 -61.64 -8.99
C ASN A 50 -6.39 -60.76 -10.02
N ILE A 51 -6.18 -60.98 -11.32
CA ILE A 51 -7.25 -60.79 -12.32
C ILE A 51 -7.17 -61.92 -13.35
N ASN A 52 -8.21 -62.74 -13.31
CA ASN A 52 -8.52 -63.78 -14.25
C ASN A 52 -9.17 -63.19 -15.51
N SER A 53 -8.77 -63.73 -16.66
CA SER A 53 -9.54 -63.91 -17.89
C SER A 53 -10.33 -62.73 -18.47
N GLU A 54 -9.80 -62.15 -19.55
CA GLU A 54 -10.51 -62.12 -20.84
C GLU A 54 -9.50 -61.98 -22.00
N LYS A 55 -9.36 -63.06 -22.78
CA LYS A 55 -8.56 -63.10 -24.01
C LYS A 55 -9.51 -62.97 -25.19
N HIS A 56 -9.27 -62.00 -26.08
CA HIS A 56 -9.35 -62.25 -27.52
C HIS A 56 -8.34 -61.42 -28.32
N ARG A 57 -7.25 -62.12 -28.71
CA ARG A 57 -6.50 -62.09 -29.99
C ARG A 57 -6.35 -60.74 -30.72
N SER A 58 -5.11 -60.28 -30.86
CA SER A 58 -4.35 -60.52 -32.11
C SER A 58 -2.87 -60.11 -32.02
N ASN A 59 -2.05 -60.96 -32.64
CA ASN A 59 -0.74 -60.76 -33.26
C ASN A 59 0.51 -60.49 -32.42
N ASN A 60 1.29 -61.57 -32.38
CA ASN A 60 2.69 -61.72 -32.02
C ASN A 60 3.64 -60.97 -32.98
N TYR A 61 4.85 -60.72 -32.45
CA TYR A 61 6.09 -60.25 -33.07
C TYR A 61 6.29 -58.74 -33.20
N ASN A 62 6.89 -58.16 -32.15
CA ASN A 62 8.16 -57.45 -32.30
C ASN A 62 8.88 -57.42 -30.95
N LYS A 63 10.11 -57.97 -30.91
CA LYS A 63 11.10 -57.65 -29.87
C LYS A 63 11.17 -56.11 -29.74
N PRO A 64 11.27 -55.53 -28.54
CA PRO A 64 11.42 -54.09 -28.43
C PRO A 64 12.69 -53.69 -29.18
N ARG A 65 12.52 -52.90 -30.26
CA ARG A 65 13.64 -52.22 -30.91
C ARG A 65 14.32 -51.35 -29.84
N PRO A 66 15.65 -51.25 -29.83
CA PRO A 66 16.31 -50.25 -29.00
C PRO A 66 15.75 -48.89 -29.43
N ALA A 67 15.05 -48.21 -28.51
CA ALA A 67 14.44 -46.91 -28.76
C ALA A 67 15.53 -45.96 -29.28
N GLY A 68 15.30 -45.37 -30.45
CA GLY A 68 16.26 -44.44 -31.05
C GLY A 68 16.21 -43.09 -30.34
N ASP A 69 17.27 -42.28 -30.48
CA ASP A 69 17.36 -40.92 -29.91
C ASP A 69 16.19 -39.99 -30.30
N SER A 70 15.47 -40.31 -31.38
CA SER A 70 14.24 -39.62 -31.80
C SER A 70 13.08 -39.81 -30.81
N ASP A 71 12.95 -41.00 -30.23
CA ASP A 71 11.84 -41.32 -29.32
C ASP A 71 12.04 -40.57 -28.00
N ILE A 72 13.26 -40.57 -27.46
CA ILE A 72 13.63 -39.89 -26.19
C ILE A 72 13.34 -38.38 -26.26
N LYS A 73 13.56 -37.73 -27.42
CA LYS A 73 13.22 -36.31 -27.62
C LYS A 73 11.71 -36.06 -27.53
N GLN A 74 10.88 -36.93 -28.08
CA GLN A 74 9.42 -36.80 -28.00
C GLN A 74 8.91 -36.95 -26.56
N TRP A 75 9.45 -37.90 -25.80
CA TRP A 75 9.15 -38.06 -24.38
C TRP A 75 9.56 -36.82 -23.56
N ASN A 76 10.76 -36.27 -23.79
CA ASN A 76 11.23 -35.06 -23.09
C ASN A 76 10.38 -33.81 -23.42
N MET A 77 9.90 -33.69 -24.66
CA MET A 77 8.96 -32.64 -25.06
C MET A 77 7.59 -32.80 -24.36
N ALA A 78 7.10 -34.03 -24.22
CA ALA A 78 5.86 -34.32 -23.51
C ALA A 78 5.97 -33.97 -22.02
N ILE A 79 7.07 -34.34 -21.35
CA ILE A 79 7.37 -33.96 -19.96
C ILE A 79 7.37 -32.43 -19.80
N SER A 80 8.11 -31.73 -20.68
CA SER A 80 8.19 -30.25 -20.64
C SER A 80 6.85 -29.55 -20.93
N SER A 81 5.96 -30.20 -21.69
CA SER A 81 4.61 -29.71 -21.97
C SER A 81 3.70 -29.84 -20.74
N HIS A 82 3.67 -31.02 -20.11
CA HIS A 82 2.88 -31.25 -18.90
C HIS A 82 3.37 -30.39 -17.72
N MET A 83 4.68 -30.23 -17.56
CA MET A 83 5.28 -29.36 -16.55
C MET A 83 4.94 -27.89 -16.73
N ARG A 84 4.88 -27.38 -17.98
CA ARG A 84 4.42 -26.00 -18.26
C ARG A 84 2.94 -25.78 -17.96
N LYS A 85 2.13 -26.84 -17.98
CA LYS A 85 0.70 -26.80 -17.62
C LYS A 85 0.46 -27.10 -16.13
N ALA A 86 1.52 -27.17 -15.31
CA ALA A 86 1.48 -27.55 -13.90
C ALA A 86 0.87 -28.95 -13.62
N GLN A 87 0.89 -29.87 -14.61
CA GLN A 87 0.37 -31.24 -14.50
C GLN A 87 1.49 -32.20 -14.05
N LEU A 88 1.86 -32.10 -12.77
CA LEU A 88 3.03 -32.79 -12.20
C LEU A 88 2.91 -34.33 -12.23
N GLU A 89 1.74 -34.88 -11.92
CA GLU A 89 1.52 -36.33 -11.90
C GLU A 89 1.56 -36.95 -13.30
N SER A 90 0.99 -36.26 -14.29
CA SER A 90 1.06 -36.71 -15.69
C SER A 90 2.48 -36.69 -16.22
N ALA A 91 3.25 -35.65 -15.89
CA ALA A 91 4.68 -35.58 -16.24
C ALA A 91 5.48 -36.71 -15.57
N LEU A 92 5.19 -37.01 -14.30
CA LEU A 92 5.84 -38.10 -13.55
C LEU A 92 5.48 -39.47 -14.11
N HIS A 93 4.22 -39.68 -14.51
CA HIS A 93 3.79 -40.90 -15.19
C HIS A 93 4.55 -41.10 -16.51
N VAL A 94 4.65 -40.05 -17.32
CA VAL A 94 5.40 -40.05 -18.59
C VAL A 94 6.89 -40.36 -18.34
N PHE A 95 7.50 -39.75 -17.33
CA PHE A 95 8.89 -39.99 -16.94
C PHE A 95 9.12 -41.43 -16.44
N ASN A 96 8.20 -41.97 -15.64
CA ASN A 96 8.28 -43.34 -15.13
C ASN A 96 8.10 -44.38 -16.23
N SER A 97 7.29 -44.07 -17.25
CA SER A 97 7.00 -44.96 -18.40
C SER A 97 8.14 -45.01 -19.43
N MET A 98 9.19 -44.20 -19.29
CA MET A 98 10.29 -44.17 -20.26
C MET A 98 11.12 -45.47 -20.21
N PRO A 99 11.33 -46.17 -21.34
CA PRO A 99 12.12 -47.41 -21.37
C PRO A 99 13.60 -47.19 -21.04
N ARG A 100 14.13 -46.00 -21.31
CA ARG A 100 15.50 -45.59 -20.99
C ARG A 100 15.50 -44.10 -20.64
N ARG A 101 16.07 -43.77 -19.48
CA ARG A 101 16.20 -42.38 -19.01
C ARG A 101 17.62 -41.89 -19.27
N SER A 102 17.74 -40.69 -19.83
CA SER A 102 19.01 -40.01 -20.07
C SER A 102 19.16 -38.84 -19.11
N SER A 103 20.36 -38.29 -18.94
CA SER A 103 20.57 -37.05 -18.17
C SER A 103 19.64 -35.92 -18.63
N VAL A 104 19.38 -35.82 -19.93
CA VAL A 104 18.42 -34.85 -20.52
C VAL A 104 16.98 -35.07 -20.02
N SER A 105 16.55 -36.32 -19.86
CA SER A 105 15.21 -36.65 -19.34
C SER A 105 15.07 -36.26 -17.87
N TYR A 106 16.10 -36.52 -17.05
CA TYR A 106 16.15 -36.08 -15.65
C TYR A 106 16.19 -34.54 -15.57
N ASN A 107 17.01 -33.88 -16.39
CA ASN A 107 17.11 -32.41 -16.42
C ASN A 107 15.79 -31.73 -16.79
N ALA A 108 15.02 -32.30 -17.74
CA ALA A 108 13.70 -31.80 -18.11
C ALA A 108 12.69 -31.91 -16.94
N MET A 109 12.74 -33.03 -16.21
CA MET A 109 11.87 -33.25 -15.05
C MET A 109 12.24 -32.33 -13.88
N ILE A 110 13.52 -32.21 -13.57
CA ILE A 110 14.08 -31.33 -12.54
C ILE A 110 13.73 -29.86 -12.85
N SER A 111 13.98 -29.41 -14.09
CA SER A 111 13.60 -28.05 -14.51
C SER A 111 12.09 -27.81 -14.37
N GLY A 112 11.28 -28.84 -14.65
CA GLY A 112 9.83 -28.78 -14.46
C GLY A 112 9.41 -28.63 -13.01
N TYR A 113 10.01 -29.39 -12.09
CA TYR A 113 9.77 -29.25 -10.66
C TYR A 113 10.22 -27.90 -10.12
N LEU A 114 11.39 -27.40 -10.55
CA LEU A 114 11.91 -26.09 -10.15
C LEU A 114 11.04 -24.94 -10.69
N MET A 115 10.39 -25.09 -11.84
CA MET A 115 9.44 -24.09 -12.37
C MET A 115 8.11 -24.04 -11.63
N ASN A 116 7.77 -25.10 -10.89
CA ASN A 116 6.52 -25.22 -10.13
C ASN A 116 6.77 -25.18 -8.60
N ASP A 117 7.89 -24.61 -8.17
CA ASP A 117 8.30 -24.44 -6.76
C ASP A 117 8.36 -25.75 -5.93
N LYS A 118 8.67 -26.88 -6.56
CA LYS A 118 8.81 -28.19 -5.90
C LYS A 118 10.29 -28.57 -5.70
N PHE A 119 10.99 -27.85 -4.82
CA PHE A 119 12.44 -28.05 -4.57
C PHE A 119 12.78 -29.44 -4.06
N GLU A 120 12.08 -29.93 -3.05
CA GLU A 120 12.38 -31.24 -2.44
C GLU A 120 12.30 -32.36 -3.48
N LEU A 121 11.29 -32.33 -4.35
CA LEU A 121 11.14 -33.31 -5.42
C LEU A 121 12.24 -33.17 -6.47
N ALA A 122 12.64 -31.94 -6.81
CA ALA A 122 13.75 -31.69 -7.73
C ALA A 122 15.08 -32.18 -7.14
N ARG A 123 15.32 -31.95 -5.84
CA ARG A 123 16.54 -32.34 -5.13
C ARG A 123 16.63 -33.86 -4.99
N ASN A 124 15.56 -34.51 -4.56
CA ASN A 124 15.49 -35.98 -4.49
C ASN A 124 15.75 -36.60 -5.86
N LEU A 125 15.13 -36.08 -6.92
CA LEU A 125 15.32 -36.61 -8.26
C LEU A 125 16.75 -36.37 -8.78
N PHE A 126 17.38 -35.25 -8.39
CA PHE A 126 18.79 -34.97 -8.69
C PHE A 126 19.74 -35.90 -7.92
N ASP A 127 19.42 -36.24 -6.68
CA ASP A 127 20.20 -37.13 -5.83
C ASP A 127 20.07 -38.60 -6.27
N GLU A 128 18.95 -38.98 -6.88
CA GLU A 128 18.73 -40.29 -7.52
C GLU A 128 19.35 -40.44 -8.92
N MET A 129 19.89 -39.37 -9.51
CA MET A 129 20.48 -39.42 -10.85
C MET A 129 21.68 -40.38 -10.90
N PRO A 130 21.68 -41.39 -11.80
CA PRO A 130 22.80 -42.33 -11.92
C PRO A 130 24.11 -41.68 -12.38
N GLU A 131 24.02 -40.74 -13.32
CA GLU A 131 25.13 -39.94 -13.81
C GLU A 131 24.69 -38.47 -13.89
N ARG A 132 25.55 -37.57 -13.38
CA ARG A 132 25.32 -36.13 -13.39
C ARG A 132 26.33 -35.49 -14.33
N ASP A 133 25.82 -34.87 -15.40
CA ASP A 133 26.64 -34.04 -16.27
C ASP A 133 26.61 -32.57 -15.80
N LEU A 134 27.47 -31.73 -16.37
CA LEU A 134 27.52 -30.30 -16.05
C LEU A 134 26.17 -29.59 -16.26
N VAL A 135 25.35 -30.07 -17.20
CA VAL A 135 24.03 -29.50 -17.48
C VAL A 135 23.07 -29.79 -16.33
N SER A 136 23.10 -31.00 -15.75
CA SER A 136 22.31 -31.37 -14.57
C SER A 136 22.59 -30.45 -13.38
N TRP A 137 23.86 -30.20 -13.08
CA TRP A 137 24.26 -29.28 -12.01
C TRP A 137 23.83 -27.83 -12.30
N ASN A 138 24.02 -27.36 -13.54
CA ASN A 138 23.65 -26.01 -13.95
C ASN A 138 22.13 -25.75 -13.89
N VAL A 139 21.30 -26.76 -14.21
CA VAL A 139 19.84 -26.69 -14.11
C VAL A 139 19.41 -26.54 -12.64
N MET A 140 19.99 -27.34 -11.73
CA MET A 140 19.70 -27.24 -10.30
C MET A 140 20.10 -25.87 -9.74
N ILE A 141 21.32 -25.42 -10.00
CA ILE A 141 21.81 -24.12 -9.50
C ILE A 141 20.94 -22.98 -10.02
N SER A 142 20.66 -22.96 -11.33
CA SER A 142 19.83 -21.90 -11.93
C SER A 142 18.40 -21.91 -11.38
N GLY A 143 17.83 -23.08 -11.10
CA GLY A 143 16.51 -23.17 -10.49
C GLY A 143 16.51 -22.81 -8.99
N CYS A 144 17.55 -23.15 -8.23
CA CYS A 144 17.69 -22.68 -6.86
C CYS A 144 17.82 -21.15 -6.80
N VAL A 145 18.61 -20.56 -7.70
CA VAL A 145 18.77 -19.11 -7.85
C VAL A 145 17.44 -18.44 -8.20
N ARG A 146 16.72 -18.95 -9.22
CA ARG A 146 15.43 -18.38 -9.67
C ARG A 146 14.39 -18.34 -8.55
N ASN A 147 14.45 -19.29 -7.64
CA ASN A 147 13.48 -19.45 -6.57
C ASN A 147 14.02 -18.97 -5.22
N ASN A 148 15.00 -18.06 -5.26
CA ASN A 148 15.49 -17.31 -4.13
C ASN A 148 16.17 -18.15 -3.02
N ASN A 149 16.63 -19.37 -3.32
CA ASN A 149 17.36 -20.22 -2.39
C ASN A 149 18.86 -20.24 -2.72
N LEU A 150 19.54 -19.15 -2.36
CA LEU A 150 20.96 -18.95 -2.66
C LEU A 150 21.88 -19.87 -1.83
N ALA A 151 21.46 -20.28 -0.64
CA ALA A 151 22.23 -21.18 0.23
C ALA A 151 22.37 -22.56 -0.41
N ALA A 152 21.26 -23.14 -0.87
CA ALA A 152 21.28 -24.42 -1.59
C ALA A 152 22.04 -24.33 -2.92
N ALA A 153 21.89 -23.21 -3.65
CA ALA A 153 22.64 -22.97 -4.89
C ALA A 153 24.16 -22.96 -4.64
N LYS A 154 24.61 -22.29 -3.56
CA LYS A 154 26.02 -22.26 -3.16
C LYS A 154 26.53 -23.64 -2.76
N GLU A 155 25.77 -24.37 -1.95
CA GLU A 155 26.13 -25.73 -1.53
C GLU A 155 26.32 -26.67 -2.74
N LEU A 156 25.36 -26.63 -3.68
CA LEU A 156 25.44 -27.36 -4.95
C LEU A 156 26.66 -26.95 -5.76
N PHE A 157 26.91 -25.65 -5.87
CA PHE A 157 28.06 -25.11 -6.60
C PHE A 157 29.39 -25.53 -5.98
N ASP A 158 29.48 -25.62 -4.64
CA ASP A 158 30.68 -26.07 -3.94
C ASP A 158 30.91 -27.58 -4.09
N GLN A 159 29.83 -28.37 -4.20
CA GLN A 159 29.87 -29.82 -4.46
C GLN A 159 30.20 -30.20 -5.91
N MET A 160 30.12 -29.26 -6.86
CA MET A 160 30.42 -29.54 -8.28
C MET A 160 31.87 -30.02 -8.47
N PRO A 161 32.09 -31.20 -9.08
CA PRO A 161 33.44 -31.72 -9.37
C PRO A 161 34.19 -30.84 -10.37
N GLU A 162 33.51 -30.42 -11.43
CA GLU A 162 34.01 -29.52 -12.45
C GLU A 162 33.03 -28.36 -12.64
N ARG A 163 33.55 -27.17 -12.94
CA ARG A 163 32.76 -25.94 -13.09
C ARG A 163 33.05 -25.30 -14.44
N ASP A 164 32.00 -25.10 -15.23
CA ASP A 164 32.07 -24.39 -16.50
C ASP A 164 31.63 -22.92 -16.34
N VAL A 165 31.82 -22.12 -17.39
CA VAL A 165 31.46 -20.69 -17.37
C VAL A 165 29.96 -20.47 -17.09
N VAL A 166 29.11 -21.44 -17.44
CA VAL A 166 27.66 -21.38 -17.19
C VAL A 166 27.36 -21.50 -15.69
N SER A 167 27.99 -22.44 -14.99
CA SER A 167 27.86 -22.61 -13.52
C SER A 167 28.27 -21.34 -12.76
N TRP A 168 29.40 -20.73 -13.16
CA TRP A 168 29.89 -19.48 -12.58
C TRP A 168 28.96 -18.30 -12.85
N ASN A 169 28.44 -18.18 -14.08
CA ASN A 169 27.50 -17.11 -14.45
C ASN A 169 26.13 -17.25 -13.75
N ALA A 170 25.67 -18.49 -13.51
CA ALA A 170 24.45 -18.76 -12.75
C ALA A 170 24.59 -18.30 -11.30
N MET A 171 25.72 -18.62 -10.64
CA MET A 171 26.01 -18.13 -9.29
C MET A 171 26.17 -16.61 -9.23
N LEU A 172 26.90 -16.02 -10.20
CA LEU A 172 27.07 -14.57 -10.29
C LEU A 172 25.71 -13.86 -10.38
N SER A 173 24.82 -14.35 -11.25
CA SER A 173 23.46 -13.82 -11.41
C SER A 173 22.62 -14.02 -10.14
N GLY A 174 22.81 -15.13 -9.43
CA GLY A 174 22.11 -15.39 -8.17
C GLY A 174 22.53 -14.49 -7.03
N TYR A 175 23.83 -14.22 -6.86
CA TYR A 175 24.28 -13.22 -5.90
C TYR A 175 23.81 -11.81 -6.30
N ALA A 176 23.73 -11.52 -7.60
CA ALA A 176 23.26 -10.24 -8.12
C ALA A 176 21.79 -9.95 -7.79
N GLN A 177 20.89 -10.92 -8.05
CA GLN A 177 19.45 -10.81 -7.78
C GLN A 177 19.16 -10.64 -6.27
N ASN A 178 20.04 -11.17 -5.42
CA ASN A 178 19.93 -11.10 -3.96
C ASN A 178 20.62 -9.89 -3.32
N GLY A 179 21.19 -8.97 -4.12
CA GLY A 179 21.90 -7.79 -3.59
C GLY A 179 23.22 -8.09 -2.88
N CYS A 180 23.73 -9.33 -2.93
CA CYS A 180 25.00 -9.75 -2.33
C CYS A 180 26.19 -9.42 -3.24
N ILE A 181 26.41 -8.12 -3.49
CA ILE A 181 27.35 -7.63 -4.52
C ILE A 181 28.80 -8.01 -4.23
N ASP A 182 29.22 -7.98 -2.96
CA ASP A 182 30.60 -8.29 -2.59
C ASP A 182 30.92 -9.78 -2.80
N GLU A 183 29.94 -10.65 -2.58
CA GLU A 183 30.05 -12.07 -2.91
C GLU A 183 30.00 -12.31 -4.42
N ALA A 184 29.15 -11.57 -5.16
CA ALA A 184 29.14 -11.58 -6.62
C ALA A 184 30.52 -11.22 -7.19
N ARG A 185 31.18 -10.21 -6.60
CA ARG A 185 32.54 -9.80 -7.00
C ARG A 185 33.57 -10.88 -6.68
N LYS A 186 33.53 -11.50 -5.49
CA LYS A 186 34.42 -12.61 -5.13
C LYS A 186 34.27 -13.80 -6.08
N ILE A 187 33.04 -14.15 -6.44
CA ILE A 187 32.74 -15.23 -7.40
C ILE A 187 33.33 -14.88 -8.76
N PHE A 188 33.10 -13.65 -9.24
CA PHE A 188 33.66 -13.17 -10.51
C PHE A 188 35.19 -13.24 -10.52
N ASP A 189 35.86 -12.75 -9.48
CA ASP A 189 37.32 -12.75 -9.40
C ASP A 189 37.89 -14.18 -9.44
N ARG A 190 37.22 -15.14 -8.77
CA ARG A 190 37.56 -16.58 -8.78
C ARG A 190 37.32 -17.29 -10.12
N MET A 191 36.58 -16.69 -11.07
CA MET A 191 36.32 -17.32 -12.36
C MET A 191 37.62 -17.55 -13.15
N PRO A 192 37.94 -18.80 -13.55
CA PRO A 192 39.15 -19.11 -14.32
C PRO A 192 39.18 -18.43 -15.69
N TYR A 193 38.02 -18.36 -16.34
CA TYR A 193 37.83 -17.69 -17.63
C TYR A 193 36.57 -16.81 -17.56
N LYS A 194 36.69 -15.57 -18.05
CA LYS A 194 35.64 -14.55 -18.01
C LYS A 194 35.25 -14.21 -19.44
N ASN A 195 33.99 -14.41 -19.81
CA ASN A 195 33.46 -14.05 -21.12
C ASN A 195 32.63 -12.76 -21.05
N SER A 196 32.15 -12.26 -22.18
CA SER A 196 31.33 -11.03 -22.22
C SER A 196 30.09 -11.13 -21.30
N ILE A 197 29.46 -12.30 -21.21
CA ILE A 197 28.31 -12.54 -20.32
C ILE A 197 28.68 -12.32 -18.86
N SER A 198 29.83 -12.85 -18.41
CA SER A 198 30.32 -12.66 -17.02
C SER A 198 30.57 -11.19 -16.71
N TRP A 199 31.22 -10.46 -17.63
CA TRP A 199 31.51 -9.03 -17.47
C TRP A 199 30.23 -8.19 -17.45
N ASN A 200 29.30 -8.47 -18.36
CA ASN A 200 28.01 -7.78 -18.45
C ASN A 200 27.12 -8.06 -17.24
N ALA A 201 27.12 -9.29 -16.73
CA ALA A 201 26.39 -9.65 -15.53
C ALA A 201 26.92 -8.90 -14.31
N LEU A 202 28.24 -8.81 -14.12
CA LEU A 202 28.82 -8.05 -13.01
C LEU A 202 28.53 -6.54 -13.14
N LEU A 203 28.65 -5.98 -14.35
CA LEU A 203 28.31 -4.59 -14.61
C LEU A 203 26.84 -4.29 -14.27
N ALA A 204 25.92 -5.12 -14.76
CA ALA A 204 24.50 -5.02 -14.46
C ALA A 204 24.22 -5.14 -12.96
N THR A 205 24.96 -5.99 -12.24
CA THR A 205 24.86 -6.16 -10.79
C THR A 205 25.21 -4.87 -10.05
N TYR A 206 26.31 -4.21 -10.41
CA TYR A 206 26.69 -2.93 -9.82
C TYR A 206 25.66 -1.83 -10.13
N VAL A 207 25.17 -1.77 -11.37
CA VAL A 207 24.17 -0.79 -11.80
C VAL A 207 22.83 -0.97 -11.09
N GLN A 208 22.30 -2.19 -11.04
CA GLN A 208 21.00 -2.48 -10.41
C GLN A 208 21.00 -2.16 -8.92
N ASN A 209 22.13 -2.42 -8.24
CA ASN A 209 22.29 -2.12 -6.83
C ASN A 209 22.80 -0.69 -6.55
N GLY A 210 23.01 0.12 -7.59
CA GLY A 210 23.35 1.54 -7.46
C GLY A 210 24.80 1.88 -7.11
N ARG A 211 25.74 0.93 -7.20
CA ARG A 211 27.19 1.17 -7.02
C ARG A 211 27.83 1.69 -8.30
N MET A 212 27.49 2.92 -8.71
CA MET A 212 27.86 3.47 -10.02
C MET A 212 29.37 3.73 -10.19
N GLU A 213 30.08 4.06 -9.11
CA GLU A 213 31.54 4.28 -9.13
C GLU A 213 32.31 2.98 -9.37
N GLU A 214 31.85 1.87 -8.78
CA GLU A 214 32.40 0.54 -9.02
C GLU A 214 32.09 0.06 -10.44
N ALA A 215 30.87 0.29 -10.92
CA ALA A 215 30.49 0.02 -12.30
C ALA A 215 31.39 0.77 -13.30
N SER A 216 31.68 2.05 -13.03
CA SER A 216 32.53 2.88 -13.90
C SER A 216 33.97 2.40 -13.91
N ARG A 217 34.54 2.07 -12.74
CA ARG A 217 35.88 1.49 -12.63
C ARG A 217 35.98 0.15 -13.35
N LEU A 218 34.95 -0.70 -13.23
CA LEU A 218 34.90 -1.96 -13.97
C LEU A 218 34.87 -1.70 -15.48
N PHE A 219 34.05 -0.74 -15.91
CA PHE A 219 33.92 -0.37 -17.31
C PHE A 219 35.25 0.15 -17.90
N GLU A 220 35.99 0.97 -17.16
CA GLU A 220 37.29 1.49 -17.57
C GLU A 220 38.40 0.42 -17.56
N SER A 221 38.24 -0.68 -16.82
CA SER A 221 39.24 -1.75 -16.74
C SER A 221 39.39 -2.57 -18.03
N LYS A 222 38.44 -2.46 -18.97
CA LYS A 222 38.42 -3.21 -20.23
C LYS A 222 37.97 -2.32 -21.39
N PRO A 223 38.65 -2.33 -22.55
CA PRO A 223 38.28 -1.50 -23.69
C PRO A 223 37.14 -2.07 -24.56
N ASP A 224 37.07 -3.40 -24.77
CA ASP A 224 36.13 -3.98 -25.75
C ASP A 224 34.79 -4.39 -25.10
N TRP A 225 33.95 -3.42 -24.77
CA TRP A 225 32.60 -3.68 -24.28
C TRP A 225 31.57 -3.79 -25.41
N ASP A 226 30.64 -4.73 -25.27
CA ASP A 226 29.50 -4.85 -26.16
C ASP A 226 28.56 -3.65 -26.01
N LEU A 227 27.81 -3.31 -27.06
CA LEU A 227 26.88 -2.18 -27.04
C LEU A 227 25.82 -2.29 -25.92
N VAL A 228 25.42 -3.51 -25.57
CA VAL A 228 24.49 -3.78 -24.45
C VAL A 228 25.06 -3.28 -23.11
N SER A 229 26.37 -3.40 -22.91
CA SER A 229 27.07 -2.97 -21.69
C SER A 229 27.14 -1.44 -21.61
N TRP A 230 27.41 -0.78 -22.74
CA TRP A 230 27.32 0.68 -22.86
C TRP A 230 25.92 1.19 -22.49
N ASN A 231 24.88 0.58 -23.07
CA ASN A 231 23.48 0.91 -22.80
C ASN A 231 23.09 0.62 -21.33
N CYS A 232 23.60 -0.47 -20.75
CA CYS A 232 23.38 -0.81 -19.34
C CYS A 232 23.95 0.26 -18.39
N LEU A 233 25.22 0.65 -18.59
CA LEU A 233 25.88 1.65 -17.76
C LEU A 233 25.21 3.03 -17.92
N MET A 234 24.94 3.45 -19.16
CA MET A 234 24.25 4.71 -19.45
C MET A 234 22.85 4.75 -18.81
N GLY A 235 22.05 3.69 -18.98
CA GLY A 235 20.73 3.58 -18.36
C GLY A 235 20.79 3.59 -16.82
N GLY A 236 21.86 3.02 -16.24
CA GLY A 236 22.15 3.12 -14.82
C GLY A 236 22.33 4.57 -14.34
N PHE A 237 23.14 5.35 -15.06
CA PHE A 237 23.35 6.76 -14.75
C PHE A 237 22.07 7.58 -14.91
N VAL A 238 21.27 7.31 -15.93
CA VAL A 238 19.95 7.92 -16.13
C VAL A 238 19.05 7.69 -14.90
N LYS A 239 18.91 6.44 -14.45
CA LYS A 239 18.09 6.08 -13.28
C LYS A 239 18.55 6.74 -11.98
N LYS A 240 19.85 6.97 -11.83
CA LYS A 240 20.44 7.66 -10.66
C LYS A 240 20.52 9.19 -10.83
N LYS A 241 19.85 9.75 -11.85
CA LYS A 241 19.81 11.19 -12.16
C LYS A 241 21.19 11.83 -12.42
N ARG A 242 22.19 11.03 -12.79
CA ARG A 242 23.56 11.47 -13.14
C ARG A 242 23.69 11.70 -14.65
N LEU A 243 22.96 12.68 -15.17
CA LEU A 243 22.87 12.92 -16.61
C LEU A 243 24.19 13.31 -17.28
N VAL A 244 25.07 14.03 -16.57
CA VAL A 244 26.38 14.42 -17.11
C VAL A 244 27.25 13.20 -17.41
N ASP A 245 27.28 12.23 -16.50
CA ASP A 245 28.02 10.98 -16.70
C ASP A 245 27.37 10.12 -17.78
N SER A 246 26.03 10.05 -17.81
CA SER A 246 25.28 9.39 -18.89
C SER A 246 25.63 9.97 -20.27
N ARG A 247 25.72 11.30 -20.40
CA ARG A 247 26.10 11.96 -21.65
C ARG A 247 27.53 11.66 -22.07
N ARG A 248 28.47 11.68 -21.12
CA ARG A 248 29.87 11.29 -21.38
C ARG A 248 29.98 9.86 -21.91
N ILE A 249 29.18 8.93 -21.36
CA ILE A 249 29.10 7.55 -21.87
C ILE A 249 28.53 7.55 -23.29
N PHE A 250 27.42 8.23 -23.54
CA PHE A 250 26.77 8.31 -24.85
C PHE A 250 27.68 8.89 -25.96
N ASP A 251 28.47 9.90 -25.63
CA ASP A 251 29.40 10.52 -26.56
C ASP A 251 30.56 9.57 -26.93
N ARG A 252 30.91 8.62 -26.05
CA ARG A 252 31.96 7.61 -26.25
C ARG A 252 31.49 6.32 -26.94
N ILE A 253 30.18 6.13 -27.15
CA ILE A 253 29.66 4.92 -27.81
C ILE A 253 30.15 4.88 -29.27
N PRO A 254 30.87 3.83 -29.72
CA PRO A 254 31.42 3.75 -31.08
C PRO A 254 30.33 3.74 -32.17
N PHE A 255 29.24 3.02 -31.91
CA PHE A 255 28.08 2.95 -32.80
C PHE A 255 26.80 3.02 -31.98
N ARG A 256 25.99 4.05 -32.22
CA ARG A 256 24.74 4.31 -31.49
C ARG A 256 23.59 3.62 -32.20
N ASP A 257 22.95 2.71 -31.51
CA ASP A 257 21.70 2.09 -31.96
C ASP A 257 20.47 2.87 -31.47
N LYS A 258 19.28 2.43 -31.88
CA LYS A 258 18.01 3.03 -31.43
C LYS A 258 17.88 3.02 -29.90
N ILE A 259 18.34 1.96 -29.23
CA ILE A 259 18.29 1.84 -27.77
C ILE A 259 19.15 2.91 -27.10
N SER A 260 20.33 3.19 -27.66
CA SER A 260 21.24 4.23 -27.18
C SER A 260 20.56 5.61 -27.19
N TRP A 261 19.96 5.99 -28.32
CA TRP A 261 19.23 7.25 -28.48
C TRP A 261 17.99 7.32 -27.57
N ASN A 262 17.18 6.26 -27.55
CA ASN A 262 15.96 6.22 -26.74
C ASN A 262 16.27 6.35 -25.24
N THR A 263 17.33 5.71 -24.77
CA THR A 263 17.73 5.75 -23.35
C THR A 263 18.18 7.14 -22.93
N ILE A 264 18.98 7.83 -23.75
CA ILE A 264 19.48 9.17 -23.40
C ILE A 264 18.35 10.22 -23.48
N ILE A 265 17.51 10.17 -24.51
CA ILE A 265 16.37 11.08 -24.69
C ILE A 265 15.38 10.91 -23.53
N THR A 266 14.98 9.67 -23.23
CA THR A 266 14.10 9.36 -22.09
C THR A 266 14.70 9.87 -20.79
N GLY A 267 16.01 9.72 -20.61
CA GLY A 267 16.69 10.17 -19.39
C GLY A 267 16.70 11.68 -19.20
N TYR A 268 16.97 12.46 -20.25
CA TYR A 268 16.88 13.91 -20.19
C TYR A 268 15.43 14.38 -19.99
N ALA A 269 14.47 13.74 -20.67
CA ALA A 269 13.04 14.05 -20.58
C ALA A 269 12.48 13.83 -19.16
N GLN A 270 12.72 12.67 -18.55
CA GLN A 270 12.24 12.31 -17.21
C GLN A 270 12.87 13.16 -16.07
N ASN A 271 14.03 13.76 -16.32
CA ASN A 271 14.75 14.56 -15.33
C ASN A 271 14.56 16.08 -15.53
N GLY A 272 13.64 16.48 -16.41
CA GLY A 272 13.21 17.86 -16.60
C GLY A 272 14.06 18.73 -17.51
N GLU A 273 15.04 18.14 -18.18
CA GLU A 273 15.92 18.82 -19.13
C GLU A 273 15.36 18.68 -20.56
N ILE A 274 14.10 19.12 -20.75
CA ILE A 274 13.32 18.86 -21.97
C ILE A 274 13.97 19.44 -23.23
N GLU A 275 14.62 20.60 -23.13
CA GLU A 275 15.29 21.26 -24.25
C GLU A 275 16.45 20.44 -24.78
N LYS A 276 17.22 19.82 -23.88
CA LYS A 276 18.32 18.91 -24.26
C LYS A 276 17.76 17.62 -24.84
N ALA A 277 16.66 17.11 -24.30
CA ALA A 277 15.96 15.94 -24.85
C ALA A 277 15.45 16.22 -26.27
N ARG A 278 14.87 17.41 -26.51
CA ARG A 278 14.38 17.84 -27.82
C ARG A 278 15.50 17.95 -28.86
N ARG A 279 16.64 18.56 -28.50
CA ARG A 279 17.81 18.60 -29.40
C ARG A 279 18.31 17.21 -29.77
N LEU A 280 18.42 16.31 -28.79
CA LEU A 280 18.81 14.92 -29.03
C LEU A 280 17.79 14.15 -29.87
N PHE A 281 16.51 14.47 -29.73
CA PHE A 281 15.44 13.91 -30.55
C PHE A 281 15.58 14.34 -32.01
N ASP A 282 15.82 15.63 -32.25
CA ASP A 282 15.99 16.19 -33.60
C ASP A 282 17.29 15.68 -34.26
N GLU A 283 18.34 15.41 -33.47
CA GLU A 283 19.60 14.80 -33.93
C GLU A 283 19.48 13.28 -34.21
N SER A 284 18.45 12.62 -33.69
CA SER A 284 18.31 11.16 -33.82
C SER A 284 18.06 10.77 -35.28
N PRO A 285 18.86 9.85 -35.86
CA PRO A 285 18.71 9.45 -37.26
C PRO A 285 17.44 8.64 -37.52
N VAL A 286 16.85 8.03 -36.48
CA VAL A 286 15.58 7.32 -36.57
C VAL A 286 14.75 7.64 -35.33
N GLN A 287 13.60 8.24 -35.55
CA GLN A 287 12.61 8.52 -34.50
C GLN A 287 11.52 7.47 -34.59
N ASP A 288 11.59 6.46 -33.72
CA ASP A 288 10.54 5.45 -33.62
C ASP A 288 9.42 5.89 -32.68
N VAL A 289 8.29 5.18 -32.71
CA VAL A 289 7.10 5.45 -31.87
C VAL A 289 7.47 5.54 -30.39
N PHE A 290 8.48 4.77 -29.93
CA PHE A 290 8.96 4.82 -28.55
C PHE A 290 9.63 6.16 -28.23
N THR A 291 10.49 6.67 -29.12
CA THR A 291 11.17 7.96 -28.96
C THR A 291 10.14 9.11 -28.87
N TRP A 292 9.14 9.10 -29.76
CA TRP A 292 8.04 10.07 -29.75
C TRP A 292 7.24 9.99 -28.45
N THR A 293 6.87 8.77 -28.02
CA THR A 293 6.12 8.55 -26.77
C THR A 293 6.91 9.00 -25.53
N ALA A 294 8.23 8.78 -25.52
CA ALA A 294 9.11 9.21 -24.44
C ALA A 294 9.17 10.75 -24.33
N MET A 295 9.23 11.45 -25.47
CA MET A 295 9.17 12.91 -25.51
C MET A 295 7.82 13.43 -25.03
N VAL A 296 6.70 12.88 -25.52
CA VAL A 296 5.35 13.22 -25.05
C VAL A 296 5.23 13.04 -23.53
N SER A 297 5.65 11.88 -23.01
CA SER A 297 5.64 11.59 -21.57
C SER A 297 6.52 12.57 -20.78
N GLY A 298 7.67 12.95 -21.35
CA GLY A 298 8.57 13.96 -20.81
C GLY A 298 7.93 15.33 -20.69
N TYR A 299 7.30 15.84 -21.77
CA TYR A 299 6.60 17.12 -21.73
C TYR A 299 5.48 17.12 -20.69
N VAL A 300 4.70 16.04 -20.62
CA VAL A 300 3.63 15.86 -19.62
C VAL A 300 4.17 15.88 -18.19
N GLN A 301 5.21 15.10 -17.88
CA GLN A 301 5.81 15.04 -16.54
C GLN A 301 6.37 16.37 -16.06
N ASN A 302 6.76 17.24 -16.99
CA ASN A 302 7.26 18.59 -16.71
C ASN A 302 6.15 19.67 -16.74
N GLY A 303 4.88 19.27 -16.80
CA GLY A 303 3.73 20.18 -16.78
C GLY A 303 3.51 20.97 -18.08
N MET A 304 4.28 20.69 -19.14
CA MET A 304 4.17 21.36 -20.45
C MET A 304 3.17 20.62 -21.36
N VAL A 305 1.92 20.49 -20.91
CA VAL A 305 0.91 19.67 -21.61
C VAL A 305 0.50 20.24 -22.96
N ASP A 306 0.53 21.57 -23.14
CA ASP A 306 0.22 22.20 -24.42
C ASP A 306 1.28 21.87 -25.49
N ALA A 307 2.57 21.97 -25.14
CA ALA A 307 3.67 21.52 -26.01
C ALA A 307 3.63 20.00 -26.24
N ALA A 308 3.24 19.21 -25.23
CA ALA A 308 3.03 17.78 -25.39
C ALA A 308 1.93 17.48 -26.42
N ARG A 309 0.86 18.28 -26.47
CA ARG A 309 -0.23 18.11 -27.45
C ARG A 309 0.21 18.43 -28.86
N GLU A 310 0.92 19.53 -29.06
CA GLU A 310 1.48 19.89 -30.37
C GLU A 310 2.37 18.76 -30.90
N PHE A 311 3.28 18.27 -30.05
CA PHE A 311 4.19 17.18 -30.40
C PHE A 311 3.46 15.84 -30.63
N PHE A 312 2.40 15.59 -29.86
CA PHE A 312 1.55 14.42 -30.08
C PHE A 312 0.83 14.49 -31.42
N GLU A 313 0.33 15.66 -31.85
CA GLU A 313 -0.30 15.81 -33.17
C GLU A 313 0.69 15.53 -34.31
N GLU A 314 1.93 16.02 -34.20
CA GLU A 314 3.01 15.78 -35.19
C GLU A 314 3.42 14.30 -35.31
N MET A 315 3.13 13.49 -34.30
CA MET A 315 3.52 12.08 -34.24
C MET A 315 2.90 11.26 -35.41
N PRO A 316 3.74 10.64 -36.27
CA PRO A 316 3.25 9.95 -37.48
C PRO A 316 2.38 8.73 -37.18
N GLU A 317 2.77 7.94 -36.18
CA GLU A 317 2.04 6.76 -35.72
C GLU A 317 1.80 6.88 -34.22
N LYS A 318 0.53 6.91 -33.81
CA LYS A 318 0.12 7.00 -32.41
C LYS A 318 -0.30 5.61 -31.92
N ASN A 319 0.35 5.11 -30.88
CA ASN A 319 -0.03 3.85 -30.22
C ASN A 319 -0.81 4.12 -28.92
N ALA A 320 -1.41 3.08 -28.34
CA ALA A 320 -2.20 3.22 -27.11
C ALA A 320 -1.42 3.89 -25.95
N VAL A 321 -0.10 3.63 -25.84
CA VAL A 321 0.76 4.24 -24.82
C VAL A 321 0.85 5.75 -24.99
N SER A 322 1.04 6.25 -26.22
CA SER A 322 1.09 7.69 -26.52
C SER A 322 -0.24 8.39 -26.24
N TRP A 323 -1.38 7.77 -26.60
CA TRP A 323 -2.71 8.28 -26.25
C TRP A 323 -2.90 8.35 -24.73
N ASN A 324 -2.58 7.27 -24.02
CA ASN A 324 -2.71 7.19 -22.56
C ASN A 324 -1.82 8.21 -21.84
N ALA A 325 -0.59 8.44 -22.33
CA ALA A 325 0.32 9.45 -21.80
C ALA A 325 -0.27 10.86 -21.90
N MET A 326 -0.87 11.21 -23.04
CA MET A 326 -1.53 12.50 -23.22
C MET A 326 -2.79 12.67 -22.39
N ILE A 327 -3.65 11.65 -22.33
CA ILE A 327 -4.85 11.66 -21.47
C ILE A 327 -4.44 11.85 -20.01
N ALA A 328 -3.45 11.09 -19.53
CA ALA A 328 -2.93 11.22 -18.17
C ALA A 328 -2.37 12.62 -17.89
N GLY A 329 -1.72 13.25 -18.87
CA GLY A 329 -1.22 14.62 -18.74
C GLY A 329 -2.33 15.65 -18.56
N TYR A 330 -3.40 15.57 -19.36
CA TYR A 330 -4.55 16.45 -19.17
C TYR A 330 -5.26 16.23 -17.83
N VAL A 331 -5.38 14.97 -17.39
CA VAL A 331 -5.93 14.62 -16.07
C VAL A 331 -5.09 15.24 -14.95
N GLN A 332 -3.76 15.11 -14.99
CA GLN A 332 -2.86 15.70 -13.99
C GLN A 332 -2.95 17.23 -13.92
N CYS A 333 -3.15 17.88 -15.07
CA CYS A 333 -3.39 19.32 -15.15
C CYS A 333 -4.85 19.73 -14.89
N LYS A 334 -5.71 18.80 -14.44
CA LYS A 334 -7.14 19.01 -14.16
C LYS A 334 -7.96 19.54 -15.35
N ARG A 335 -7.48 19.36 -16.59
CA ARG A 335 -8.16 19.76 -17.83
C ARG A 335 -9.02 18.61 -18.36
N MET A 336 -10.08 18.25 -17.63
CA MET A 336 -10.89 17.06 -17.92
C MET A 336 -11.64 17.12 -19.26
N ASP A 337 -12.04 18.30 -19.72
CA ASP A 337 -12.70 18.47 -21.01
C ASP A 337 -11.80 18.03 -22.18
N MET A 338 -10.53 18.42 -22.13
CA MET A 338 -9.53 18.04 -23.13
C MET A 338 -9.16 16.55 -23.03
N ALA A 339 -9.08 16.02 -21.81
CA ALA A 339 -8.87 14.59 -21.59
C ALA A 339 -10.00 13.75 -22.19
N ARG A 340 -11.27 14.16 -21.95
CA ARG A 340 -12.46 13.51 -22.50
C ARG A 340 -12.48 13.57 -24.03
N LYS A 341 -12.21 14.73 -24.62
CA LYS A 341 -12.14 14.86 -26.09
C LYS A 341 -11.12 13.91 -26.69
N LEU A 342 -9.90 13.86 -26.14
CA LEU A 342 -8.86 12.96 -26.63
C LEU A 342 -9.21 11.48 -26.40
N PHE A 343 -9.85 11.15 -25.27
CA PHE A 343 -10.38 9.82 -25.01
C PHE A 343 -11.48 9.42 -26.01
N GLU A 344 -12.32 10.36 -26.46
CA GLU A 344 -13.34 10.17 -27.49
C GLU A 344 -12.73 10.04 -28.92
N GLU A 345 -11.61 10.70 -29.19
CA GLU A 345 -10.84 10.57 -30.45
C GLU A 345 -10.02 9.27 -30.54
N MET A 346 -9.70 8.63 -29.41
CA MET A 346 -8.87 7.43 -29.37
C MET A 346 -9.51 6.26 -30.18
N PRO A 347 -8.83 5.71 -31.21
CA PRO A 347 -9.41 4.67 -32.08
C PRO A 347 -9.77 3.38 -31.34
N CYS A 348 -8.89 2.93 -30.45
CA CYS A 348 -9.05 1.71 -29.67
C CYS A 348 -8.79 1.99 -28.20
N ARG A 349 -9.85 2.09 -27.40
CA ARG A 349 -9.75 2.29 -25.94
C ARG A 349 -9.38 0.99 -25.27
N ASP A 350 -8.21 0.97 -24.64
CA ASP A 350 -7.78 -0.13 -23.77
C ASP A 350 -8.20 0.12 -22.32
N ILE A 351 -8.11 -0.91 -21.47
CA ILE A 351 -8.51 -0.84 -20.05
C ILE A 351 -7.79 0.31 -19.33
N THR A 352 -6.53 0.58 -19.70
CA THR A 352 -5.73 1.67 -19.14
C THR A 352 -6.29 3.06 -19.45
N SER A 353 -6.79 3.29 -20.67
CA SER A 353 -7.43 4.56 -21.05
C SER A 353 -8.67 4.84 -20.20
N TRP A 354 -9.52 3.83 -20.00
CA TRP A 354 -10.71 3.92 -19.14
C TRP A 354 -10.34 4.18 -17.68
N ASN A 355 -9.39 3.40 -17.13
CA ASN A 355 -8.95 3.55 -15.74
C ASN A 355 -8.35 4.94 -15.48
N THR A 356 -7.62 5.50 -16.46
CA THR A 356 -7.04 6.86 -16.37
C THR A 356 -8.14 7.91 -16.30
N MET A 357 -9.18 7.81 -17.14
CA MET A 357 -10.31 8.74 -17.11
C MET A 357 -11.13 8.65 -15.81
N ILE A 358 -11.41 7.43 -15.34
CA ILE A 358 -12.16 7.20 -14.09
C ILE A 358 -11.40 7.80 -12.90
N THR A 359 -10.09 7.53 -12.81
CA THR A 359 -9.23 8.09 -11.76
C THR A 359 -9.20 9.61 -11.83
N GLY A 360 -9.11 10.18 -13.04
CA GLY A 360 -9.10 11.63 -13.22
C GLY A 360 -10.39 12.31 -12.79
N TYR A 361 -11.55 11.79 -13.21
CA TYR A 361 -12.84 12.33 -12.77
C TYR A 361 -13.04 12.18 -11.27
N ALA A 362 -12.63 11.04 -10.68
CA ALA A 362 -12.67 10.82 -9.25
C ALA A 362 -11.81 11.84 -8.46
N GLN A 363 -10.57 12.08 -8.89
CA GLN A 363 -9.67 13.05 -8.25
C GLN A 363 -10.15 14.50 -8.37
N ASN A 364 -10.94 14.82 -9.39
CA ASN A 364 -11.57 16.12 -9.56
C ASN A 364 -12.91 16.27 -8.81
N GLY A 365 -13.37 15.23 -8.09
CA GLY A 365 -14.65 15.24 -7.37
C GLY A 365 -15.88 15.01 -8.27
N GLU A 366 -15.68 14.74 -9.55
CA GLU A 366 -16.74 14.46 -10.53
C GLU A 366 -17.11 12.97 -10.55
N ILE A 367 -17.49 12.44 -9.38
CA ILE A 367 -17.71 11.00 -9.21
C ILE A 367 -18.84 10.43 -10.08
N THR A 368 -19.81 11.26 -10.47
CA THR A 368 -20.91 10.88 -11.37
C THR A 368 -20.39 10.54 -12.77
N HIS A 369 -19.51 11.38 -13.34
CA HIS A 369 -18.88 11.10 -14.63
C HIS A 369 -17.97 9.87 -14.57
N ALA A 370 -17.21 9.70 -13.47
CA ALA A 370 -16.41 8.51 -13.24
C ALA A 370 -17.27 7.23 -13.23
N ARG A 371 -18.42 7.28 -12.54
CA ARG A 371 -19.38 6.18 -12.46
C ARG A 371 -19.96 5.83 -13.83
N ASP A 372 -20.37 6.82 -14.59
CA ASP A 372 -20.99 6.62 -15.89
C ASP A 372 -19.99 5.99 -16.88
N LEU A 373 -18.72 6.39 -16.84
CA LEU A 373 -17.66 5.73 -17.61
C LEU A 373 -17.40 4.30 -17.11
N PHE A 374 -17.35 4.07 -15.80
CA PHE A 374 -17.16 2.73 -15.23
C PHE A 374 -18.25 1.74 -15.67
N TYR A 375 -19.51 2.18 -15.75
CA TYR A 375 -20.60 1.34 -16.26
C TYR A 375 -20.57 1.12 -17.78
N GLN A 376 -19.95 2.02 -18.54
CA GLN A 376 -19.73 1.87 -19.98
C GLN A 376 -18.54 0.96 -20.33
N MET A 377 -17.66 0.66 -19.37
CA MET A 377 -16.50 -0.21 -19.61
C MET A 377 -16.91 -1.60 -20.11
N PRO A 378 -16.38 -2.07 -21.27
CA PRO A 378 -16.67 -3.41 -21.78
C PRO A 378 -16.12 -4.53 -20.89
N LEU A 379 -14.94 -4.31 -20.33
CA LEU A 379 -14.25 -5.23 -19.43
C LEU A 379 -13.69 -4.43 -18.26
N ARG A 380 -13.95 -4.88 -17.04
CA ARG A 380 -13.47 -4.27 -15.80
C ARG A 380 -12.44 -5.18 -15.20
N ASP A 381 -11.29 -4.63 -14.82
CA ASP A 381 -10.27 -5.36 -14.09
C ASP A 381 -10.22 -4.90 -12.63
N THR A 382 -9.36 -5.55 -11.85
CA THR A 382 -9.16 -5.19 -10.43
C THR A 382 -8.76 -3.72 -10.23
N VAL A 383 -8.12 -3.08 -11.22
CA VAL A 383 -7.72 -1.67 -11.17
C VAL A 383 -8.92 -0.76 -11.41
N SER A 384 -9.82 -1.09 -12.35
CA SER A 384 -11.07 -0.37 -12.57
C SER A 384 -11.92 -0.29 -11.31
N TRP A 385 -12.12 -1.43 -10.63
CA TRP A 385 -12.88 -1.49 -9.38
C TRP A 385 -12.20 -0.69 -8.27
N ALA A 386 -10.88 -0.83 -8.12
CA ALA A 386 -10.12 -0.10 -7.10
C ALA A 386 -10.19 1.42 -7.31
N ALA A 387 -10.07 1.88 -8.56
CA ALA A 387 -10.20 3.31 -8.90
C ALA A 387 -11.59 3.86 -8.53
N MET A 388 -12.65 3.11 -8.82
CA MET A 388 -14.01 3.54 -8.50
C MET A 388 -14.28 3.56 -6.99
N ILE A 389 -13.88 2.51 -6.26
CA ILE A 389 -14.03 2.42 -4.80
C ILE A 389 -13.25 3.56 -4.13
N ALA A 390 -12.00 3.81 -4.55
CA ALA A 390 -11.19 4.91 -4.04
C ALA A 390 -11.83 6.27 -4.34
N GLY A 391 -12.39 6.46 -5.54
CA GLY A 391 -13.07 7.70 -5.92
C GLY A 391 -14.28 8.02 -5.05
N TYR A 392 -15.14 7.03 -4.79
CA TYR A 392 -16.27 7.21 -3.88
C TYR A 392 -15.84 7.46 -2.44
N ALA A 393 -14.82 6.73 -1.95
CA ALA A 393 -14.27 6.92 -0.61
C ALA A 393 -13.72 8.35 -0.42
N GLN A 394 -12.96 8.87 -1.39
CA GLN A 394 -12.40 10.23 -1.36
C GLN A 394 -13.49 11.31 -1.45
N SER A 395 -14.57 11.02 -2.17
CA SER A 395 -15.70 11.95 -2.35
C SER A 395 -16.71 11.93 -1.17
N GLY A 396 -16.45 11.13 -0.13
CA GLY A 396 -17.31 11.03 1.06
C GLY A 396 -18.49 10.07 0.95
N TYR A 397 -18.70 9.45 -0.21
CA TYR A 397 -19.75 8.46 -0.50
C TYR A 397 -19.34 7.07 -0.05
N SER A 398 -19.25 6.90 1.27
CA SER A 398 -18.66 5.72 1.87
C SER A 398 -19.52 4.45 1.71
N GLU A 399 -20.85 4.58 1.72
CA GLU A 399 -21.72 3.42 1.56
C GLU A 399 -21.61 2.83 0.14
N GLU A 400 -21.59 3.69 -0.87
CA GLU A 400 -21.45 3.32 -2.28
C GLU A 400 -20.11 2.64 -2.55
N ALA A 401 -19.02 3.12 -1.94
CA ALA A 401 -17.72 2.48 -2.02
C ALA A 401 -17.73 1.04 -1.47
N LEU A 402 -18.42 0.78 -0.34
CA LEU A 402 -18.56 -0.56 0.22
C LEU A 402 -19.47 -1.45 -0.64
N CYS A 403 -20.55 -0.90 -1.19
CA CYS A 403 -21.41 -1.61 -2.14
C CYS A 403 -20.62 -2.10 -3.36
N LEU A 404 -19.78 -1.24 -3.95
CA LEU A 404 -18.91 -1.63 -5.07
C LEU A 404 -17.86 -2.66 -4.67
N PHE A 405 -17.32 -2.61 -3.45
CA PHE A 405 -16.41 -3.65 -2.97
C PHE A 405 -17.08 -5.03 -2.88
N VAL A 406 -18.34 -5.08 -2.45
CA VAL A 406 -19.13 -6.31 -2.44
C VAL A 406 -19.46 -6.77 -3.86
N GLU A 407 -19.79 -5.84 -4.76
CA GLU A 407 -20.08 -6.12 -6.16
C GLU A 407 -18.85 -6.66 -6.92
N MET A 408 -17.65 -6.11 -6.68
CA MET A 408 -16.38 -6.60 -7.21
C MET A 408 -16.22 -8.11 -6.91
N LYS A 409 -16.49 -8.52 -5.66
CA LYS A 409 -16.41 -9.93 -5.26
C LYS A 409 -17.49 -10.79 -5.93
N ARG A 410 -18.72 -10.27 -6.06
CA ARG A 410 -19.83 -10.99 -6.74
C ARG A 410 -19.53 -11.24 -8.22
N ASN A 411 -18.79 -10.34 -8.87
CA ASN A 411 -18.32 -10.51 -10.25
C ASN A 411 -17.12 -11.47 -10.40
N GLY A 412 -16.69 -12.13 -9.32
CA GLY A 412 -15.61 -13.13 -9.36
C GLY A 412 -14.20 -12.54 -9.40
N GLU A 413 -14.06 -11.22 -9.26
CA GLU A 413 -12.75 -10.57 -9.25
C GLU A 413 -12.00 -10.83 -7.94
N ARG A 414 -10.68 -11.03 -8.06
CA ARG A 414 -9.81 -11.26 -6.90
C ARG A 414 -9.64 -9.97 -6.11
N LEU A 415 -9.95 -10.03 -4.81
CA LEU A 415 -9.63 -8.95 -3.89
C LEU A 415 -8.10 -8.80 -3.79
N ASN A 416 -7.62 -7.57 -3.89
CA ASN A 416 -6.21 -7.24 -3.72
C ASN A 416 -6.01 -6.33 -2.49
N ARG A 417 -4.75 -6.11 -2.11
CA ARG A 417 -4.38 -5.27 -0.95
C ARG A 417 -4.99 -3.86 -1.02
N SER A 418 -5.03 -3.26 -2.20
CA SER A 418 -5.57 -1.92 -2.42
C SER A 418 -7.09 -1.86 -2.21
N SER A 419 -7.84 -2.86 -2.69
CA SER A 419 -9.28 -2.96 -2.47
C SER A 419 -9.61 -3.05 -0.98
N PHE A 420 -8.85 -3.86 -0.21
CA PHE A 420 -9.03 -3.96 1.24
C PHE A 420 -8.69 -2.64 1.95
N ALA A 421 -7.57 -2.00 1.61
CA ALA A 421 -7.20 -0.72 2.21
C ALA A 421 -8.26 0.37 1.97
N CYS A 422 -8.84 0.43 0.76
CA CYS A 422 -9.93 1.36 0.46
C CYS A 422 -11.18 1.04 1.29
N ALA A 423 -11.62 -0.23 1.31
CA ALA A 423 -12.81 -0.63 2.08
C ALA A 423 -12.65 -0.39 3.59
N LEU A 424 -11.47 -0.66 4.15
CA LEU A 424 -11.15 -0.36 5.55
C LEU A 424 -11.15 1.14 5.85
N SER A 425 -10.56 1.95 4.95
CA SER A 425 -10.62 3.41 5.05
C SER A 425 -12.07 3.90 5.05
N THR A 426 -12.90 3.36 4.16
CA THR A 426 -14.33 3.67 4.11
C THR A 426 -15.04 3.33 5.42
N CYS A 427 -14.82 2.16 6.00
CA CYS A 427 -15.34 1.80 7.33
C CYS A 427 -14.87 2.78 8.42
N ALA A 428 -13.62 3.25 8.32
CA ALA A 428 -13.05 4.25 9.22
C ALA A 428 -13.77 5.61 9.11
N HIS A 429 -14.23 5.99 7.92
CA HIS A 429 -14.94 7.26 7.67
C HIS A 429 -16.37 7.25 8.22
N ILE A 430 -17.08 6.13 8.14
CA ILE A 430 -18.45 5.98 8.69
C ILE A 430 -18.48 5.46 10.13
N ALA A 431 -17.30 5.23 10.73
CA ALA A 431 -17.13 4.64 12.05
C ALA A 431 -17.89 3.30 12.23
N SER A 432 -17.96 2.47 11.18
CA SER A 432 -18.61 1.15 11.23
C SER A 432 -17.61 0.07 11.66
N LEU A 433 -17.55 -0.17 12.96
CA LEU A 433 -16.65 -1.15 13.58
C LEU A 433 -16.97 -2.59 13.12
N GLU A 434 -18.24 -2.95 13.04
CA GLU A 434 -18.68 -4.32 12.70
C GLU A 434 -18.30 -4.68 11.26
N LEU A 435 -18.54 -3.80 10.29
CA LEU A 435 -18.10 -4.00 8.91
C LEU A 435 -16.57 -4.05 8.83
N GLY A 436 -15.87 -3.19 9.59
CA GLY A 436 -14.42 -3.23 9.70
C GLY A 436 -13.89 -4.57 10.21
N LYS A 437 -14.49 -5.15 11.27
CA LYS A 437 -14.15 -6.47 11.81
C LYS A 437 -14.43 -7.60 10.80
N GLN A 438 -15.53 -7.53 10.05
CA GLN A 438 -15.83 -8.47 8.97
C GLN A 438 -14.79 -8.40 7.84
N LEU A 439 -14.38 -7.20 7.45
CA LEU A 439 -13.33 -6.99 6.44
C LEU A 439 -11.97 -7.50 6.94
N HIS A 440 -11.63 -7.24 8.20
CA HIS A 440 -10.41 -7.77 8.82
C HIS A 440 -10.38 -9.30 8.79
N GLY A 441 -11.46 -9.98 9.20
CA GLY A 441 -11.54 -11.45 9.10
C GLY A 441 -11.42 -11.98 7.67
N ARG A 442 -11.91 -11.25 6.66
CA ARG A 442 -11.74 -11.60 5.24
C ARG A 442 -10.32 -11.37 4.74
N LEU A 443 -9.66 -10.32 5.21
CA LEU A 443 -8.28 -9.97 4.89
C LEU A 443 -7.33 -11.06 5.39
N VAL A 444 -7.50 -11.52 6.64
CA VAL A 444 -6.72 -12.64 7.21
C VAL A 444 -6.94 -13.92 6.40
N LYS A 445 -8.19 -14.26 6.06
CA LYS A 445 -8.48 -15.43 5.20
C LYS A 445 -7.88 -15.33 3.79
N ALA A 446 -7.59 -14.12 3.32
CA ALA A 446 -6.97 -13.88 2.02
C ALA A 446 -5.43 -13.89 2.06
N GLY A 447 -4.81 -14.03 3.24
CA GLY A 447 -3.35 -14.04 3.38
C GLY A 447 -2.70 -12.66 3.27
N PHE A 448 -3.42 -11.59 3.63
CA PHE A 448 -2.92 -10.20 3.54
C PHE A 448 -2.60 -9.57 4.91
N GLU A 449 -2.52 -10.36 5.97
CA GLU A 449 -2.30 -9.92 7.36
C GLU A 449 -0.94 -9.26 7.62
N SER A 450 0.11 -9.67 6.91
CA SER A 450 1.51 -9.30 7.20
C SER A 450 2.02 -8.03 6.49
N GLY A 451 1.18 -7.37 5.67
CA GLY A 451 1.61 -6.22 4.86
C GLY A 451 1.41 -4.86 5.55
N SER A 452 2.46 -4.05 5.66
CA SER A 452 2.43 -2.70 6.28
C SER A 452 1.37 -1.77 5.70
N PHE A 453 1.18 -1.77 4.38
CA PHE A 453 0.19 -0.92 3.70
C PHE A 453 -1.26 -1.20 4.16
N VAL A 454 -1.65 -2.47 4.24
CA VAL A 454 -3.01 -2.84 4.66
C VAL A 454 -3.13 -2.80 6.18
N GLY A 455 -2.05 -3.13 6.90
CA GLY A 455 -1.94 -2.94 8.35
C GLY A 455 -2.20 -1.49 8.77
N ASN A 456 -1.60 -0.52 8.07
CA ASN A 456 -1.84 0.91 8.32
C ASN A 456 -3.31 1.32 8.10
N ALA A 457 -3.97 0.80 7.06
CA ALA A 457 -5.39 1.04 6.84
C ALA A 457 -6.27 0.41 7.94
N LEU A 458 -5.89 -0.78 8.42
CA LEU A 458 -6.58 -1.48 9.51
C LEU A 458 -6.42 -0.73 10.84
N LEU A 459 -5.21 -0.25 11.16
CA LEU A 459 -4.94 0.60 12.30
C LEU A 459 -5.80 1.85 12.29
N LEU A 460 -5.81 2.56 11.16
CA LEU A 460 -6.61 3.77 11.01
C LEU A 460 -8.11 3.49 11.20
N MET A 461 -8.60 2.35 10.70
CA MET A 461 -9.99 1.91 10.88
C MET A 461 -10.32 1.70 12.36
N TYR A 462 -9.56 0.88 13.08
CA TYR A 462 -9.81 0.64 14.49
C TYR A 462 -9.68 1.91 15.34
N CYS A 463 -8.66 2.74 15.08
CA CYS A 463 -8.49 4.04 15.71
C CYS A 463 -9.70 4.95 15.46
N LYS A 464 -10.22 5.08 14.24
CA LYS A 464 -11.38 5.94 13.94
C LYS A 464 -12.70 5.39 14.48
N CYS A 465 -12.85 4.07 14.55
CA CYS A 465 -14.02 3.42 15.13
C CYS A 465 -14.03 3.41 16.67
N GLY A 466 -12.96 3.90 17.33
CA GLY A 466 -12.88 3.96 18.79
C GLY A 466 -12.38 2.69 19.48
N SER A 467 -11.97 1.68 18.71
CA SER A 467 -11.42 0.42 19.21
C SER A 467 -9.90 0.51 19.31
N ILE A 468 -9.39 1.29 20.28
CA ILE A 468 -7.95 1.53 20.39
C ILE A 468 -7.19 0.25 20.78
N GLU A 469 -7.80 -0.66 21.54
CA GLU A 469 -7.20 -1.93 21.95
C GLU A 469 -6.94 -2.84 20.73
N GLU A 470 -7.94 -3.04 19.87
CA GLU A 470 -7.73 -3.78 18.62
C GLU A 470 -6.76 -3.09 17.66
N ALA A 471 -6.66 -1.75 17.69
CA ALA A 471 -5.61 -1.04 16.98
C ALA A 471 -4.21 -1.37 17.53
N CYS A 472 -4.05 -1.53 18.86
CA CYS A 472 -2.78 -1.94 19.46
C CYS A 472 -2.38 -3.34 19.01
N SER A 473 -3.33 -4.29 19.05
CA SER A 473 -3.08 -5.66 18.60
C SER A 473 -2.69 -5.70 17.13
N ALA A 474 -3.43 -5.00 16.26
CA ALA A 474 -3.08 -4.87 14.85
C ALA A 474 -1.71 -4.19 14.64
N PHE A 475 -1.31 -3.27 15.52
CA PHE A 475 -0.01 -2.60 15.44
C PHE A 475 1.12 -3.57 15.74
N GLU A 476 0.96 -4.39 16.77
CA GLU A 476 1.93 -5.41 17.16
C GLU A 476 2.15 -6.45 16.05
N GLU A 477 1.09 -6.85 15.34
CA GLU A 477 1.13 -7.82 14.25
C GLU A 477 1.88 -7.33 12.98
N ILE A 478 2.09 -6.02 12.80
CA ILE A 478 2.86 -5.49 11.67
C ILE A 478 4.35 -5.84 11.86
N MET A 479 4.89 -6.72 11.00
CA MET A 479 6.30 -7.13 11.03
C MET A 479 7.27 -5.96 10.82
N GLU A 480 7.04 -5.16 9.76
CA GLU A 480 7.85 -4.00 9.42
C GLU A 480 7.02 -2.73 9.56
N LYS A 481 7.17 -2.07 10.72
CA LYS A 481 6.47 -0.82 11.03
C LYS A 481 7.18 0.35 10.35
N ASP A 482 6.47 1.02 9.46
CA ASP A 482 6.96 2.24 8.83
C ASP A 482 6.56 3.48 9.64
N ILE A 483 7.04 4.66 9.22
CA ILE A 483 6.72 5.92 9.88
C ILE A 483 5.21 6.19 9.95
N VAL A 484 4.44 5.69 8.98
CA VAL A 484 2.98 5.83 8.93
C VAL A 484 2.32 4.96 10.00
N SER A 485 2.80 3.74 10.24
CA SER A 485 2.33 2.87 11.33
C SER A 485 2.48 3.57 12.69
N TRP A 486 3.67 4.11 12.97
CA TRP A 486 3.97 4.81 14.23
C TRP A 486 3.11 6.07 14.39
N ASN A 487 3.05 6.92 13.36
CA ASN A 487 2.27 8.15 13.37
C ASN A 487 0.77 7.89 13.59
N THR A 488 0.23 6.84 12.94
CA THR A 488 -1.18 6.45 13.09
C THR A 488 -1.50 6.07 14.53
N MET A 489 -0.60 5.35 15.20
CA MET A 489 -0.81 4.92 16.59
C MET A 489 -0.65 6.06 17.59
N ILE A 490 0.35 6.94 17.41
CA ILE A 490 0.55 8.14 18.24
C ILE A 490 -0.70 9.05 18.15
N ALA A 491 -1.15 9.34 16.93
CA ALA A 491 -2.35 10.16 16.71
C ALA A 491 -3.63 9.47 17.22
N GLY A 492 -3.72 8.14 17.06
CA GLY A 492 -4.80 7.32 17.59
C GLY A 492 -4.96 7.46 19.10
N TYR A 493 -3.90 7.20 19.86
CA TYR A 493 -3.91 7.36 21.32
C TYR A 493 -4.16 8.81 21.75
N ALA A 494 -3.52 9.79 21.10
CA ALA A 494 -3.71 11.21 21.41
C ALA A 494 -5.18 11.61 21.33
N ARG A 495 -5.87 11.27 20.23
CA ARG A 495 -7.27 11.63 19.98
C ARG A 495 -8.24 10.95 20.96
N HIS A 496 -7.90 9.77 21.45
CA HIS A 496 -8.68 9.05 22.47
C HIS A 496 -8.37 9.47 23.90
N GLY A 497 -7.52 10.48 24.11
CA GLY A 497 -7.18 11.01 25.42
C GLY A 497 -6.07 10.23 26.15
N PHE A 498 -5.51 9.19 25.54
CA PHE A 498 -4.41 8.38 26.07
C PHE A 498 -3.05 9.02 25.74
N GLY A 499 -2.87 10.29 26.10
CA GLY A 499 -1.68 11.05 25.69
C GLY A 499 -0.37 10.50 26.29
N LYS A 500 -0.40 9.85 27.46
CA LYS A 500 0.80 9.22 28.04
C LYS A 500 1.23 7.98 27.25
N GLU A 501 0.27 7.20 26.77
CA GLU A 501 0.46 6.03 25.94
C GLU A 501 0.99 6.42 24.57
N ALA A 502 0.47 7.50 23.98
CA ALA A 502 1.01 8.08 22.75
C ALA A 502 2.51 8.44 22.89
N LEU A 503 2.90 9.04 24.03
CA LEU A 503 4.31 9.33 24.30
C LEU A 503 5.16 8.06 24.48
N LYS A 504 4.62 6.97 25.06
CA LYS A 504 5.33 5.68 25.12
C LYS A 504 5.59 5.13 23.71
N ILE A 505 4.60 5.22 22.81
CA ILE A 505 4.77 4.82 21.41
C ILE A 505 5.84 5.67 20.71
N PHE A 506 5.88 6.98 20.96
CA PHE A 506 6.93 7.86 20.42
C PHE A 506 8.33 7.48 20.91
N GLU A 507 8.49 7.14 22.19
CA GLU A 507 9.78 6.65 22.71
C GLU A 507 10.18 5.31 22.07
N SER A 508 9.23 4.38 21.88
CA SER A 508 9.48 3.13 21.16
C SER A 508 9.86 3.34 19.69
N MET A 509 9.28 4.32 19.01
CA MET A 509 9.65 4.71 17.64
C MET A 509 11.12 5.15 17.57
N LYS A 510 11.57 5.97 18.53
CA LYS A 510 12.97 6.40 18.62
C LYS A 510 13.91 5.23 18.94
N ALA A 511 13.52 4.34 19.86
CA ALA A 511 14.29 3.15 20.19
C ALA A 511 14.43 2.17 19.01
N ALA A 512 13.43 2.12 18.12
CA ALA A 512 13.48 1.38 16.86
C ALA A 512 14.33 2.06 15.76
N GLY A 513 14.91 3.23 16.03
CA GLY A 513 15.76 3.97 15.08
C GLY A 513 14.97 4.68 13.97
N VAL A 514 13.64 4.79 14.08
CA VAL A 514 12.81 5.50 13.12
C VAL A 514 12.82 6.99 13.44
N LYS A 515 13.22 7.82 12.48
CA LYS A 515 13.30 9.27 12.66
C LYS A 515 11.90 9.90 12.63
N PRO A 516 11.55 10.75 13.61
CA PRO A 516 10.32 11.54 13.58
C PRO A 516 10.23 12.45 12.36
N ASP A 517 9.02 12.67 11.86
CA ASP A 517 8.69 13.66 10.83
C ASP A 517 7.71 14.73 11.35
N ASP A 518 7.33 15.68 10.49
CA ASP A 518 6.34 16.71 10.81
C ASP A 518 5.03 16.11 11.39
N THR A 519 4.56 14.98 10.84
CA THR A 519 3.32 14.36 11.29
C THR A 519 3.48 13.72 12.67
N THR A 520 4.63 13.12 12.96
CA THR A 520 4.97 12.60 14.29
C THR A 520 4.87 13.70 15.33
N MET A 521 5.45 14.86 15.05
CA MET A 521 5.51 15.97 16.01
C MET A 521 4.12 16.59 16.27
N VAL A 522 3.28 16.71 15.24
CA VAL A 522 1.86 17.08 15.42
C VAL A 522 1.14 16.10 16.36
N GLY A 523 1.35 14.80 16.19
CA GLY A 523 0.78 13.77 17.07
C GLY A 523 1.26 13.87 18.52
N VAL A 524 2.56 14.08 18.73
CA VAL A 524 3.18 14.22 20.06
C VAL A 524 2.68 15.49 20.77
N LEU A 525 2.63 16.63 20.09
CA LEU A 525 2.13 17.88 20.67
C LEU A 525 0.64 17.77 21.02
N SER A 526 -0.15 17.13 20.17
CA SER A 526 -1.57 16.84 20.45
C SER A 526 -1.74 15.92 21.66
N ALA A 527 -0.88 14.89 21.78
CA ALA A 527 -0.86 14.01 22.96
C ALA A 527 -0.54 14.78 24.24
N CYS A 528 0.46 15.68 24.20
CA CYS A 528 0.77 16.58 25.32
C CYS A 528 -0.42 17.49 25.66
N SER A 529 -1.15 17.98 24.65
CA SER A 529 -2.33 18.85 24.84
C SER A 529 -3.44 18.12 25.58
N HIS A 530 -3.77 16.90 25.15
CA HIS A 530 -4.80 16.09 25.79
C HIS A 530 -4.39 15.55 27.16
N ALA A 531 -3.09 15.32 27.40
CA ALA A 531 -2.57 14.89 28.69
C ALA A 531 -2.28 16.04 29.67
N GLY A 532 -2.43 17.30 29.26
CA GLY A 532 -2.13 18.47 30.08
C GLY A 532 -0.63 18.67 30.37
N LEU A 533 0.25 18.15 29.52
CA LEU A 533 1.71 18.17 29.72
C LEU A 533 2.35 19.38 29.01
N ALA A 534 1.98 20.61 29.42
CA ALA A 534 2.40 21.86 28.77
C ALA A 534 3.92 22.03 28.66
N ASP A 535 4.65 21.76 29.74
CA ASP A 535 6.11 21.95 29.77
C ASP A 535 6.83 20.96 28.85
N ARG A 536 6.45 19.67 28.91
CA ARG A 536 6.98 18.65 27.99
C ARG A 536 6.65 18.93 26.53
N GLY A 537 5.43 19.39 26.24
CA GLY A 537 5.06 19.77 24.88
C GLY A 537 5.90 20.95 24.36
N THR A 538 6.21 21.91 25.24
CA THR A 538 7.11 23.02 24.93
C THR A 538 8.54 22.55 24.65
N GLU A 539 9.07 21.64 25.46
CA GLU A 539 10.37 21.01 25.22
C GLU A 539 10.42 20.31 23.85
N TYR A 540 9.40 19.50 23.53
CA TYR A 540 9.31 18.81 22.25
C TYR A 540 9.23 19.78 21.07
N PHE A 541 8.48 20.89 21.19
CA PHE A 541 8.39 21.88 20.13
C PHE A 541 9.74 22.52 19.78
N TYR A 542 10.57 22.83 20.78
CA TYR A 542 11.90 23.39 20.53
C TYR A 542 12.91 22.33 20.06
N SER A 543 12.79 21.08 20.52
CA SER A 543 13.68 20.00 20.08
C SER A 543 13.44 19.60 18.61
N MET A 544 12.26 19.86 18.04
CA MET A 544 11.95 19.63 16.61
C MET A 544 13.06 20.12 15.67
N ASN A 545 13.46 21.38 15.81
CA ASN A 545 14.46 21.99 14.94
C ASN A 545 15.89 21.64 15.37
N GLN A 546 16.14 21.53 16.68
CA GLN A 546 17.49 21.31 17.22
C GLN A 546 17.99 19.88 17.04
N GLU A 547 17.12 18.88 17.27
CA GLU A 547 17.49 17.46 17.24
C GLU A 547 17.12 16.78 15.92
N TYR A 548 15.99 17.17 15.31
CA TYR A 548 15.44 16.49 14.14
C TYR A 548 15.52 17.30 12.84
N GLY A 549 15.89 18.59 12.93
CA GLY A 549 15.94 19.49 11.77
C GLY A 549 14.57 19.80 11.15
N ILE A 550 13.49 19.60 11.92
CA ILE A 550 12.11 19.83 11.48
C ILE A 550 11.75 21.29 11.76
N LYS A 551 11.45 22.04 10.69
CA LYS A 551 11.02 23.44 10.81
C LYS A 551 9.53 23.51 11.11
N ALA A 552 9.17 24.17 12.22
CA ALA A 552 7.78 24.31 12.63
C ALA A 552 6.92 25.00 11.55
N ASN A 553 5.82 24.33 11.18
CA ASN A 553 4.78 24.79 10.26
C ASN A 553 3.47 25.16 11.03
N SER A 554 2.44 25.62 10.32
CA SER A 554 1.18 26.11 10.94
C SER A 554 0.50 25.10 11.88
N GLN A 555 0.56 23.80 11.54
CA GLN A 555 -0.07 22.76 12.35
C GLN A 555 0.62 22.60 13.71
N HIS A 556 1.95 22.64 13.75
CA HIS A 556 2.70 22.55 15.01
C HIS A 556 2.38 23.73 15.94
N TYR A 557 2.30 24.93 15.38
CA TYR A 557 1.92 26.11 16.12
C TYR A 557 0.47 26.04 16.63
N THR A 558 -0.47 25.53 15.81
CA THR A 558 -1.86 25.28 16.21
C THR A 558 -1.92 24.33 17.42
N CYS A 559 -1.18 23.21 17.38
CA CYS A 559 -1.09 22.27 18.51
C CYS A 559 -0.51 22.92 19.77
N MET A 560 0.50 23.77 19.64
CA MET A 560 1.07 24.51 20.78
C MET A 560 0.10 25.54 21.36
N VAL A 561 -0.67 26.23 20.53
CA VAL A 561 -1.70 27.17 20.98
C VAL A 561 -2.82 26.42 21.71
N ASP A 562 -3.27 25.25 21.20
CA ASP A 562 -4.23 24.40 21.91
C ASP A 562 -3.67 23.89 23.25
N LEU A 563 -2.42 23.43 23.29
CA LEU A 563 -1.73 22.97 24.51
C LEU A 563 -1.67 24.07 25.59
N LEU A 564 -1.09 25.22 25.25
CA LEU A 564 -0.95 26.35 26.16
C LEU A 564 -2.32 26.91 26.57
N GLY A 565 -3.25 26.95 25.60
CA GLY A 565 -4.61 27.40 25.79
C GLY A 565 -5.36 26.53 26.80
N ARG A 566 -5.34 25.20 26.66
CA ARG A 566 -5.95 24.28 27.63
C ARG A 566 -5.31 24.37 29.01
N ALA A 567 -3.99 24.57 29.07
CA ALA A 567 -3.26 24.77 30.32
C ALA A 567 -3.52 26.13 31.00
N GLY A 568 -4.28 27.04 30.38
CA GLY A 568 -4.60 28.37 30.93
C GLY A 568 -3.50 29.41 30.70
N ARG A 569 -2.43 29.06 29.99
CA ARG A 569 -1.28 29.95 29.67
C ARG A 569 -1.60 30.82 28.44
N LEU A 570 -2.73 31.53 28.48
CA LEU A 570 -3.27 32.30 27.35
C LEU A 570 -2.31 33.41 26.86
N ASP A 571 -1.58 34.05 27.79
CA ASP A 571 -0.60 35.08 27.44
C ASP A 571 0.57 34.51 26.62
N GLU A 572 1.00 33.30 26.94
CA GLU A 572 2.05 32.61 26.19
C GLU A 572 1.54 32.15 24.83
N ALA A 573 0.30 31.65 24.76
CA ALA A 573 -0.34 31.32 23.49
C ALA A 573 -0.43 32.55 22.58
N GLN A 574 -0.81 33.73 23.11
CA GLN A 574 -0.86 34.96 22.33
C GLN A 574 0.52 35.45 21.88
N LYS A 575 1.55 35.33 22.74
CA LYS A 575 2.94 35.64 22.36
C LYS A 575 3.43 34.71 21.26
N LEU A 576 3.09 33.42 21.33
CA LEU A 576 3.46 32.44 20.32
C LEU A 576 2.85 32.78 18.96
N ILE A 577 1.56 33.15 18.93
CA ILE A 577 0.88 33.60 17.69
C ILE A 577 1.57 34.83 17.09
N LYS A 578 1.95 35.82 17.91
CA LYS A 578 2.65 37.02 17.44
C LYS A 578 4.03 36.74 16.86
N ASN A 579 4.69 35.69 17.32
CA ASN A 579 6.04 35.32 16.89
C ASN A 579 6.05 34.32 15.72
N MET A 580 4.88 33.98 15.15
CA MET A 580 4.82 33.09 14.00
C MET A 580 5.53 33.72 12.78
N PRO A 581 6.29 32.94 12.00
CA PRO A 581 6.99 33.43 10.81
C PRO A 581 6.07 33.58 9.58
N PHE A 582 4.78 33.32 9.72
CA PHE A 582 3.74 33.41 8.68
C PHE A 582 2.40 33.81 9.32
N GLU A 583 1.41 34.16 8.48
CA GLU A 583 0.08 34.55 8.96
C GLU A 583 -0.66 33.36 9.61
N PRO A 584 -1.27 33.51 10.80
CA PRO A 584 -1.97 32.42 11.47
C PRO A 584 -3.27 32.05 10.74
N ASP A 585 -3.52 30.76 10.60
CA ASP A 585 -4.72 30.22 9.95
C ASP A 585 -5.96 30.18 10.87
N ALA A 586 -7.13 29.91 10.28
CA ALA A 586 -8.39 29.80 11.00
C ALA A 586 -8.36 28.73 12.10
N ALA A 587 -7.59 27.66 11.92
CA ALA A 587 -7.42 26.61 12.92
C ALA A 587 -6.68 27.10 14.17
N THR A 588 -5.61 27.88 14.00
CA THR A 588 -4.85 28.50 15.09
C THR A 588 -5.73 29.43 15.92
N TRP A 589 -6.49 30.31 15.25
CA TRP A 589 -7.44 31.19 15.95
C TRP A 589 -8.58 30.41 16.60
N GLY A 590 -9.05 29.33 15.96
CA GLY A 590 -10.05 28.42 16.51
C GLY A 590 -9.58 27.73 17.80
N ALA A 591 -8.32 27.30 17.86
CA ALA A 591 -7.70 26.76 19.07
C ALA A 591 -7.68 27.81 20.20
N LEU A 592 -7.30 29.06 19.90
CA LEU A 592 -7.32 30.14 20.88
C LEU A 592 -8.75 30.48 21.35
N LEU A 593 -9.74 30.48 20.46
CA LEU A 593 -11.15 30.69 20.80
C LEU A 593 -11.68 29.57 21.71
N GLY A 594 -11.35 28.32 21.39
CA GLY A 594 -11.66 27.15 22.22
C GLY A 594 -11.08 27.26 23.63
N ALA A 595 -9.79 27.62 23.74
CA ALA A 595 -9.12 27.86 25.01
C ALA A 595 -9.72 29.05 25.79
N SER A 596 -10.02 30.15 25.10
CA SER A 596 -10.64 31.34 25.70
C SER A 596 -12.02 31.02 26.27
N ARG A 597 -12.77 30.11 25.63
CA ARG A 597 -14.03 29.61 26.19
C ARG A 597 -13.82 28.80 27.47
N ILE A 598 -12.82 27.92 27.51
CA ILE A 598 -12.52 27.09 28.69
C ILE A 598 -12.21 27.96 29.91
N HIS A 599 -11.45 29.04 29.70
CA HIS A 599 -10.99 29.94 30.77
C HIS A 599 -11.83 31.22 30.93
N GLY A 600 -12.95 31.34 30.21
CA GLY A 600 -13.86 32.50 30.32
C GLY A 600 -13.30 33.84 29.83
N ASN A 601 -12.25 33.85 29.00
CA ASN A 601 -11.65 35.07 28.48
C ASN A 601 -12.43 35.60 27.26
N THR A 602 -13.48 36.37 27.52
CA THR A 602 -14.37 36.94 26.49
C THR A 602 -13.65 37.84 25.49
N LYS A 603 -12.67 38.64 25.93
CA LYS A 603 -11.94 39.56 25.06
C LYS A 603 -11.08 38.84 24.02
N LEU A 604 -10.34 37.81 24.43
CA LEU A 604 -9.54 37.01 23.49
C LEU A 604 -10.42 36.20 22.54
N ALA A 605 -11.57 35.71 23.02
CA ALA A 605 -12.54 35.02 22.19
C ALA A 605 -13.15 35.92 21.11
N GLU A 606 -13.55 37.15 21.45
CA GLU A 606 -14.05 38.14 20.48
C GLU A 606 -13.01 38.43 19.39
N MET A 607 -11.78 38.74 19.79
CA MET A 607 -10.67 39.00 18.85
C MET A 607 -10.40 37.81 17.92
N ALA A 608 -10.30 36.58 18.47
CA ALA A 608 -10.06 35.39 17.67
C ALA A 608 -11.21 35.10 16.70
N SER A 609 -12.46 35.32 17.15
CA SER A 609 -13.64 35.09 16.32
C SER A 609 -13.79 36.06 15.15
N GLU A 610 -13.43 37.33 15.33
CA GLU A 610 -13.48 38.33 14.26
C GLU A 610 -12.57 37.92 13.10
N LEU A 611 -11.34 37.52 13.42
CA LEU A 611 -10.37 37.03 12.43
C LEU A 611 -10.87 35.74 11.74
N ILE A 612 -11.44 34.79 12.49
CA ILE A 612 -12.05 33.59 11.91
C ILE A 612 -13.20 33.93 10.97
N PHE A 613 -14.06 34.88 11.31
CA PHE A 613 -15.21 35.23 10.46
C PHE A 613 -14.79 35.95 9.17
N GLU A 614 -13.64 36.62 9.16
CA GLU A 614 -13.04 37.17 7.94
C GLU A 614 -12.47 36.06 7.04
N MET A 615 -11.86 35.02 7.62
CA MET A 615 -11.25 33.91 6.88
C MET A 615 -12.26 32.84 6.43
N GLU A 616 -13.18 32.45 7.31
CA GLU A 616 -14.16 31.37 7.12
C GLU A 616 -15.58 31.83 7.52
N PRO A 617 -16.24 32.66 6.70
CA PRO A 617 -17.57 33.19 7.02
C PRO A 617 -18.63 32.09 7.21
N GLU A 618 -18.46 30.93 6.57
CA GLU A 618 -19.41 29.82 6.56
C GLU A 618 -19.26 28.84 7.74
N ASN A 619 -18.24 29.01 8.59
CA ASN A 619 -17.95 28.06 9.67
C ASN A 619 -18.91 28.20 10.87
N GLY A 620 -20.08 27.55 10.78
CA GLY A 620 -21.11 27.60 11.82
C GLY A 620 -20.69 27.15 13.21
N GLY A 621 -19.66 26.29 13.33
CA GLY A 621 -19.13 25.85 14.62
C GLY A 621 -18.59 27.00 15.46
N MET A 622 -17.91 27.96 14.83
CA MET A 622 -17.23 29.07 15.50
C MET A 622 -18.23 30.13 16.00
N TYR A 623 -19.31 30.37 15.24
CA TYR A 623 -20.43 31.20 15.70
C TYR A 623 -21.11 30.59 16.94
N VAL A 624 -21.36 29.28 16.92
CA VAL A 624 -21.98 28.58 18.05
C VAL A 624 -21.06 28.61 19.27
N LEU A 625 -19.75 28.44 19.09
CA LEU A 625 -18.77 28.45 20.17
C LEU A 625 -18.72 29.80 20.90
N LEU A 626 -18.69 30.91 20.15
CA LEU A 626 -18.74 32.26 20.71
C LEU A 626 -20.11 32.57 21.33
N SER A 627 -21.20 32.16 20.69
CA SER A 627 -22.55 32.30 21.25
C SER A 627 -22.69 31.58 22.59
N ASN A 628 -22.09 30.40 22.74
CA ASN A 628 -22.09 29.66 24.00
C ASN A 628 -21.29 30.40 25.08
N LEU A 629 -20.18 31.05 24.72
CA LEU A 629 -19.39 31.86 25.65
C LEU A 629 -20.16 33.09 26.13
N TYR A 630 -20.88 33.79 25.23
CA TYR A 630 -21.75 34.89 25.61
C TYR A 630 -22.88 34.44 26.54
N ALA A 631 -23.50 33.28 26.26
CA ALA A 631 -24.51 32.72 27.13
C ALA A 631 -23.95 32.39 28.53
N ALA A 632 -22.77 31.76 28.59
CA ALA A 632 -22.07 31.47 29.86
C ALA A 632 -21.70 32.73 30.64
N SER A 633 -21.46 33.85 29.95
CA SER A 633 -21.15 35.16 30.55
C SER A 633 -22.40 36.02 30.84
N GLY A 634 -23.62 35.48 30.65
CA GLY A 634 -24.88 36.20 30.85
C GLY A 634 -25.21 37.27 29.81
N ARG A 635 -24.45 37.37 28.71
CA ARG A 635 -24.57 38.39 27.65
C ARG A 635 -25.60 38.00 26.59
N TRP A 636 -26.88 37.89 26.96
CA TRP A 636 -27.96 37.43 26.07
C TRP A 636 -28.25 38.33 24.86
N ALA A 637 -27.94 39.63 24.96
CA ALA A 637 -28.04 40.55 23.83
C ALA A 637 -27.05 40.17 22.70
N ASP A 638 -25.82 39.82 23.06
CA ASP A 638 -24.79 39.39 22.10
C ASP A 638 -25.08 38.02 21.51
N VAL A 639 -25.70 37.11 22.28
CA VAL A 639 -26.24 35.84 21.75
C VAL A 639 -27.27 36.10 20.66
N SER A 640 -28.20 37.03 20.89
CA SER A 640 -29.21 37.40 19.89
C SER A 640 -28.58 38.03 18.65
N LYS A 641 -27.59 38.91 18.82
CA LYS A 641 -26.80 39.49 17.72
C LYS A 641 -26.07 38.41 16.93
N MET A 642 -25.51 37.41 17.58
CA MET A 642 -24.81 36.30 16.93
C MET A 642 -25.76 35.43 16.09
N ARG A 643 -26.97 35.15 16.60
CA ARG A 643 -28.01 34.41 15.86
C ARG A 643 -28.48 35.17 14.61
N LEU A 644 -28.62 36.49 14.70
CA LEU A 644 -28.90 37.35 13.55
C LEU A 644 -27.76 37.28 12.53
N LYS A 645 -26.51 37.43 12.97
CA LYS A 645 -25.33 37.31 12.10
C LYS A 645 -25.25 35.96 11.39
N MET A 646 -25.55 34.85 12.09
CA MET A 646 -25.64 33.51 11.47
C MET A 646 -26.75 33.43 10.41
N LYS A 647 -27.90 34.07 10.66
CA LYS A 647 -29.01 34.12 9.70
C LYS A 647 -28.66 34.93 8.45
N ASP A 648 -28.04 36.10 8.63
CA ASP A 648 -27.67 37.01 7.54
C ASP A 648 -26.57 36.43 6.66
N THR A 649 -25.65 35.65 7.25
CA THR A 649 -24.59 34.92 6.53
C THR A 649 -25.06 33.58 5.94
N GLY A 650 -26.32 33.19 6.17
CA GLY A 650 -26.87 31.92 5.67
C GLY A 650 -26.35 30.67 6.41
N VAL A 651 -25.60 30.84 7.50
CA VAL A 651 -24.97 29.75 8.24
C VAL A 651 -25.97 29.08 9.18
N LYS A 652 -26.17 27.77 8.98
CA LYS A 652 -27.06 26.97 9.83
C LYS A 652 -26.26 26.21 10.89
N LYS A 653 -26.80 26.17 12.11
CA LYS A 653 -26.31 25.27 13.15
C LYS A 653 -26.56 23.82 12.71
N VAL A 654 -25.49 23.03 12.62
CA VAL A 654 -25.60 21.59 12.39
C VAL A 654 -26.09 20.92 13.69
N PRO A 655 -27.24 20.21 13.68
CA PRO A 655 -27.69 19.46 14.84
C PRO A 655 -26.71 18.33 15.14
N GLY A 656 -26.42 18.09 16.42
CA GLY A 656 -25.71 16.87 16.82
C GLY A 656 -26.59 15.65 16.49
N CYS A 657 -26.03 14.67 15.81
CA CYS A 657 -26.68 13.39 15.53
C CYS A 657 -25.88 12.24 16.14
N SER A 658 -26.61 11.22 16.61
CA SER A 658 -26.08 9.89 16.88
C SER A 658 -26.72 8.91 15.91
N TRP A 659 -26.05 7.81 15.61
CA TRP A 659 -26.63 6.77 14.76
C TRP A 659 -26.35 5.40 15.36
N LEU A 660 -27.28 4.48 15.15
CA LEU A 660 -27.20 3.09 15.61
C LEU A 660 -27.53 2.17 14.44
N GLU A 661 -26.73 1.11 14.29
CA GLU A 661 -27.01 0.05 13.33
C GLU A 661 -27.78 -1.07 14.04
N VAL A 662 -29.03 -1.31 13.64
CA VAL A 662 -29.87 -2.40 14.15
C VAL A 662 -30.31 -3.22 12.94
N GLN A 663 -29.99 -4.53 12.94
CA GLN A 663 -30.33 -5.45 11.84
C GLN A 663 -29.87 -4.94 10.45
N ASN A 664 -28.62 -4.46 10.33
CA ASN A 664 -28.06 -3.88 9.09
C ASN A 664 -28.78 -2.63 8.56
N LYS A 665 -29.55 -1.92 9.40
CA LYS A 665 -30.15 -0.63 9.05
C LYS A 665 -29.59 0.44 9.97
N ILE A 666 -29.14 1.55 9.39
CA ILE A 666 -28.66 2.71 10.14
C ILE A 666 -29.87 3.56 10.55
N HIS A 667 -30.03 3.74 11.86
CA HIS A 667 -31.04 4.58 12.48
C HIS A 667 -30.36 5.84 13.01
N THR A 668 -30.66 6.99 12.42
CA THR A 668 -30.07 8.28 12.84
C THR A 668 -31.03 9.00 13.79
N PHE A 669 -30.50 9.41 14.94
CA PHE A 669 -31.19 10.17 15.97
C PHE A 669 -30.60 11.57 16.01
N SER A 670 -31.48 12.57 16.00
CA SER A 670 -31.12 13.98 16.20
C SER A 670 -31.97 14.56 17.31
N VAL A 671 -31.50 15.63 17.95
CA VAL A 671 -32.24 16.29 19.04
C VAL A 671 -33.62 16.73 18.53
N GLY A 672 -34.68 16.17 19.11
CA GLY A 672 -36.08 16.42 18.71
C GLY A 672 -36.52 15.71 17.42
N GLY A 673 -35.72 14.78 16.90
CA GLY A 673 -36.08 13.99 15.72
C GLY A 673 -37.19 12.98 16.02
N SER A 674 -38.12 12.83 15.07
CA SER A 674 -39.24 11.87 15.11
C SER A 674 -39.20 10.87 13.95
N CYS A 675 -38.05 10.75 13.28
CA CYS A 675 -37.91 10.01 12.02
C CYS A 675 -37.85 8.48 12.22
N HIS A 676 -37.81 7.99 13.46
CA HIS A 676 -37.68 6.56 13.75
C HIS A 676 -39.05 5.86 13.74
N PRO A 677 -39.21 4.66 13.16
CA PRO A 677 -40.49 3.95 13.16
C PRO A 677 -41.07 3.68 14.57
N ASP A 678 -40.20 3.43 15.54
CA ASP A 678 -40.55 3.26 16.96
C ASP A 678 -40.36 4.54 17.81
N THR A 679 -40.44 5.73 17.21
CA THR A 679 -40.25 7.02 17.91
C THR A 679 -41.07 7.09 19.20
N ASP A 680 -42.36 6.74 19.15
CA ASP A 680 -43.25 6.85 20.31
C ASP A 680 -42.82 5.95 21.48
N LYS A 681 -42.32 4.74 21.20
CA LYS A 681 -41.81 3.84 22.23
C LYS A 681 -40.49 4.34 22.82
N ILE A 682 -39.63 4.92 22.00
CA ILE A 682 -38.34 5.47 22.43
C ILE A 682 -38.59 6.67 23.35
N TYR A 683 -39.49 7.59 22.97
CA TYR A 683 -39.83 8.74 23.82
C TYR A 683 -40.56 8.31 25.10
N ALA A 684 -41.47 7.33 25.05
CA ALA A 684 -42.09 6.80 26.27
C ALA A 684 -41.06 6.17 27.23
N CYS A 685 -40.07 5.44 26.70
CA CYS A 685 -38.97 4.89 27.51
C CYS A 685 -38.04 5.98 28.06
N LEU A 686 -37.78 7.04 27.29
CA LEU A 686 -37.02 8.20 27.77
C LEU A 686 -37.77 8.94 28.89
N GLU A 687 -39.09 9.11 28.78
CA GLU A 687 -39.92 9.70 29.83
C GLU A 687 -39.94 8.84 31.10
N GLU A 688 -40.01 7.51 30.96
CA GLU A 688 -39.89 6.59 32.09
C GLU A 688 -38.51 6.68 32.76
N LEU A 689 -37.44 6.78 31.97
CA LEU A 689 -36.08 6.97 32.48
C LEU A 689 -35.91 8.34 33.17
N ASP A 690 -36.42 9.42 32.59
CA ASP A 690 -36.37 10.75 33.20
C ASP A 690 -37.15 10.77 34.51
N PHE A 691 -38.31 10.12 34.57
CA PHE A 691 -39.06 9.94 35.82
C PHE A 691 -38.25 9.14 36.86
N LEU A 692 -37.60 8.05 36.46
CA LEU A 692 -36.72 7.27 37.35
C LEU A 692 -35.56 8.13 37.88
N PHE A 693 -34.92 8.93 37.02
CA PHE A 693 -33.84 9.83 37.40
C PHE A 693 -34.28 10.99 38.32
N GLU A 694 -35.53 11.43 38.24
CA GLU A 694 -36.09 12.42 39.17
C GLU A 694 -36.46 11.80 40.53
N THR A 695 -36.78 10.51 40.57
CA THR A 695 -37.21 9.81 41.81
C THR A 695 -36.07 9.18 42.61
N GLU A 696 -34.95 8.82 41.98
CA GLU A 696 -33.74 8.36 42.66
C GLU A 696 -32.76 9.54 42.78
N GLU A 697 -32.48 10.05 43.98
CA GLU A 697 -31.53 11.15 44.28
C GLU A 697 -30.08 10.81 43.87
N TYR A 698 -29.78 10.71 42.56
CA TYR A 698 -28.43 10.67 42.02
C TYR A 698 -28.01 12.08 41.58
N PHE A 699 -27.92 12.99 42.54
CA PHE A 699 -27.17 14.24 42.40
C PHE A 699 -26.17 14.35 43.55
N TYR A 700 -24.94 13.89 43.32
CA TYR A 700 -23.72 14.44 43.94
C TYR A 700 -22.53 14.29 42.99
#